data_AF-A0A3P8RMV1-F1
#
_entry.id   AF-A0A3P8RMV1-F1
#
_cell.length_a   1.000
_cell.length_b   1.000
_cell.length_c   1.000
_cell.angle_alpha   90.00
_cell.angle_beta   90.00
_cell.angle_gamma   90.00
#
_symmetry.space_group_name_H-M   'P 1'
#
loop_
_entity.id
_entity.type
_entity.pdbx_description
1 polymer ?
#
loop_
_entity_poly.entity_id
_entity_poly.type
_entity_poly.pdbx_seq_one_letter_code
_entity_poly.pdbx_strand_id
1 'polypeptide(L)'
;PQAIAFSLSYRGQLKFYRLSPPLDIQLDTINCTAFSVQWKMPRRHVSTITGYKVFYNEMKNGRPVGTAASMEVPLSLDMLTTAVDIGNLRVNTKYRVSVGAYGWAGEGRPSMPRDISTASHDMCMPPSPPTQPVVMAVSDTELALSWQPGESEGSAPVLHYLVAYIRPEMDTEWTYIREPIETNSMVLKGLIPETEYQFVVRSVNVHGVSPPSHINNPVRTLGASDVGSGDYGSYITDSRNKDEDGFDIDDSDYDIFIEEVGLTSLAGPSLFSLTNIIQEDIDIPLSTTTTTPTTSPWKGEVPRVYDLTCDDTVCPPDSFCLSDYDGGGSRCHCNLGRRGDTLVSVNFPRFYGYSHMTFEPLKNSYQTFQITLEFKTDSEDGLLLYCGENEHGRGDFTSLALVRGKLHYRFNCGTGAAQIVSESRIVVGQWHTVTVFRDGMSGWLRMDNDTPISGRSQGQYTKITFRSPLYVGGSPSAYWLVRATGTNRGFIGCIQSLTINNKATDIRPWPLGKALSGADIGECSDSVCDLVSCTNGGVCFANRADGYICLCPLGFRGALCEESFSLSSPLFNETVFSYAVIPWPQSSRSYLSFMEFEVTFRPSLPDGVLLYSDDSGSGDFLAINLADRYVEFRFDCGSGGAVIRSEEQISLDSWHELRVSRTAKSGILQVDSQRPMEGIAEGAFTQINCSSPLYIGGVPEYDKTKRTAGVKKPFTGIIQKLILNDRTIPITTGSAGGVNVANSVHPCVESPCANGGTCRPKWDGYECDCPLGYDGRHCQKAVTEAIEIPQFIGRSYLTYDNRDILKRVSGSRTNLFMRFKSTAKDGLLLWRGDSPMRPNSDFLSLGLQDGALIFSYNLGSGVANVVVNGTFSDGKWHRVKAVRDGQSGKLTVDDYGAKTGRSPGKMRQLNINGPLYVGGMKEIALHTNRQYIGGLVGCVSHLTLSTDYHLALVEDAADGKNINTCSN
;
A
#
# COMPACT_ATOMS: atom_id res chain seq x y z
N PRO A 1 10.45 -19.46 -84.17
CA PRO A 1 8.97 -19.51 -84.18
C PRO A 1 8.42 -18.85 -82.90
N GLN A 2 7.78 -17.69 -83.08
CA GLN A 2 7.50 -16.68 -82.06
C GLN A 2 6.63 -17.18 -80.89
N ALA A 3 7.01 -16.83 -79.66
CA ALA A 3 6.08 -16.74 -78.52
C ALA A 3 6.60 -15.74 -77.46
N ILE A 4 6.01 -14.55 -77.49
CA ILE A 4 5.57 -13.69 -76.36
C ILE A 4 6.58 -13.47 -75.22
N ALA A 5 7.17 -12.27 -75.21
CA ALA A 5 7.86 -11.69 -74.07
C ALA A 5 6.93 -10.71 -73.34
N PHE A 6 6.59 -11.02 -72.08
CA PHE A 6 6.09 -10.04 -71.11
C PHE A 6 7.05 -10.03 -69.91
N SER A 7 7.65 -8.86 -69.67
CA SER A 7 8.45 -8.59 -68.48
C SER A 7 7.55 -8.43 -67.26
N LEU A 8 7.63 -9.36 -66.31
CA LEU A 8 7.09 -9.19 -64.96
C LEU A 8 8.24 -8.91 -63.99
N SER A 9 8.39 -7.63 -63.65
CA SER A 9 9.08 -7.21 -62.43
C SER A 9 8.06 -7.22 -61.29
N TYR A 10 8.11 -8.23 -60.42
CA TYR A 10 7.74 -8.06 -59.01
C TYR A 10 8.57 -9.03 -58.16
N ARG A 11 9.56 -8.46 -57.45
CA ARG A 11 10.32 -9.11 -56.39
C ARG A 11 9.37 -9.57 -55.29
N GLY A 12 9.55 -10.80 -54.83
CA GLY A 12 8.68 -11.46 -53.88
C GLY A 12 8.92 -11.11 -52.41
N GLN A 13 7.97 -11.55 -51.58
CA GLN A 13 8.20 -12.16 -50.27
C GLN A 13 6.93 -12.95 -49.89
N LEU A 14 6.97 -14.27 -50.08
CA LEU A 14 6.00 -15.18 -49.46
C LEU A 14 6.30 -15.20 -47.95
N LYS A 15 5.56 -14.42 -47.14
CA LYS A 15 5.57 -14.56 -45.68
C LYS A 15 5.03 -15.95 -45.32
N PHE A 16 5.91 -16.86 -44.89
CA PHE A 16 5.53 -18.11 -44.24
C PHE A 16 4.97 -17.78 -42.85
N TYR A 17 3.65 -17.66 -42.73
CA TYR A 17 3.01 -17.48 -41.43
C TYR A 17 3.02 -18.82 -40.69
N ARG A 18 3.78 -18.89 -39.58
CA ARG A 18 4.00 -20.14 -38.82
C ARG A 18 2.96 -20.39 -37.73
N LEU A 19 2.09 -19.44 -37.40
CA LEU A 19 0.99 -19.62 -36.43
C LEU A 19 -0.37 -19.40 -37.11
N SER A 20 -1.36 -20.25 -36.78
CA SER A 20 -2.74 -20.03 -37.22
C SER A 20 -3.39 -18.87 -36.43
N PRO A 21 -4.44 -18.23 -36.97
CA PRO A 21 -5.12 -17.14 -36.27
C PRO A 21 -5.83 -17.60 -34.98
N PRO A 22 -5.92 -16.74 -33.95
CA PRO A 22 -6.81 -16.92 -32.81
C PRO A 22 -8.28 -17.13 -33.24
N LEU A 23 -9.01 -17.92 -32.47
CA LEU A 23 -10.37 -18.36 -32.77
C LEU A 23 -11.40 -17.65 -31.88
N ASP A 24 -12.68 -17.78 -32.22
CA ASP A 24 -13.83 -17.36 -31.39
C ASP A 24 -13.67 -15.96 -30.77
N ILE A 25 -13.35 -14.96 -31.59
CA ILE A 25 -13.22 -13.59 -31.08
C ILE A 25 -14.59 -13.05 -30.67
N GLN A 26 -14.71 -12.72 -29.39
CA GLN A 26 -15.85 -12.04 -28.80
C GLN A 26 -15.45 -10.63 -28.42
N LEU A 27 -16.35 -9.69 -28.69
CA LEU A 27 -16.16 -8.27 -28.43
C LEU A 27 -17.37 -7.81 -27.63
N ASP A 28 -17.14 -7.29 -26.43
CA ASP A 28 -18.22 -6.75 -25.59
C ASP A 28 -17.92 -5.29 -25.26
N THR A 29 -18.92 -4.43 -25.43
CA THR A 29 -18.78 -3.02 -25.08
C THR A 29 -18.77 -2.89 -23.57
N ILE A 30 -17.72 -2.29 -23.00
CA ILE A 30 -17.58 -2.13 -21.55
C ILE A 30 -18.26 -0.81 -21.14
N ASN A 31 -17.87 0.28 -21.79
CA ASN A 31 -18.41 1.61 -21.53
C ASN A 31 -18.21 2.50 -22.77
N CYS A 32 -18.40 3.80 -22.62
CA CYS A 32 -18.27 4.77 -23.72
C CYS A 32 -16.83 4.97 -24.24
N THR A 33 -15.78 4.54 -23.52
CA THR A 33 -14.37 4.69 -23.96
C THR A 33 -13.60 3.38 -24.00
N ALA A 34 -14.28 2.24 -23.79
CA ALA A 34 -13.63 0.95 -23.73
C ALA A 34 -14.51 -0.20 -24.24
N PHE A 35 -13.86 -1.21 -24.79
CA PHE A 35 -14.46 -2.52 -25.08
C PHE A 35 -13.50 -3.65 -24.70
N SER A 36 -14.05 -4.82 -24.39
CA SER A 36 -13.28 -6.03 -24.14
C SER A 36 -13.11 -6.82 -25.43
N VAL A 37 -11.99 -7.52 -25.53
CA VAL A 37 -11.66 -8.42 -26.63
C VAL A 37 -11.30 -9.76 -26.02
N GLN A 38 -12.07 -10.79 -26.32
CA GLN A 38 -11.81 -12.17 -25.90
C GLN A 38 -11.59 -13.06 -27.11
N TRP A 39 -10.75 -14.07 -27.00
CA TRP A 39 -10.48 -15.04 -28.06
C TRP A 39 -10.18 -16.42 -27.47
N LYS A 40 -10.03 -17.41 -28.35
CA LYS A 40 -9.48 -18.73 -28.04
C LYS A 40 -8.16 -18.94 -28.76
N MET A 41 -7.31 -19.77 -28.17
CA MET A 41 -6.01 -20.12 -28.72
C MET A 41 -6.12 -20.74 -30.13
N PRO A 42 -5.16 -20.49 -31.04
CA PRO A 42 -5.16 -21.08 -32.37
C PRO A 42 -5.10 -22.62 -32.37
N ARG A 43 -5.92 -23.26 -33.23
CA ARG A 43 -6.01 -24.74 -33.37
C ARG A 43 -4.71 -25.43 -33.78
N ARG A 44 -3.82 -24.75 -34.52
CA ARG A 44 -2.50 -25.28 -34.92
C ARG A 44 -1.41 -24.25 -34.63
N HIS A 45 -0.47 -24.60 -33.76
CA HIS A 45 0.70 -23.80 -33.45
C HIS A 45 1.94 -24.70 -33.56
N VAL A 46 2.82 -24.43 -34.54
CA VAL A 46 4.08 -25.19 -34.72
C VAL A 46 5.21 -24.69 -33.80
N SER A 47 4.92 -23.73 -32.91
CA SER A 47 5.84 -23.20 -31.90
C SER A 47 5.06 -22.66 -30.69
N THR A 48 5.72 -22.55 -29.54
CA THR A 48 5.16 -21.92 -28.33
C THR A 48 4.73 -20.48 -28.63
N ILE A 49 3.47 -20.17 -28.35
CA ILE A 49 2.93 -18.81 -28.41
C ILE A 49 3.44 -18.07 -27.16
N THR A 50 3.97 -16.87 -27.33
CA THR A 50 4.51 -16.02 -26.24
C THR A 50 3.60 -14.84 -25.94
N GLY A 51 2.63 -14.57 -26.81
CA GLY A 51 1.67 -13.49 -26.61
C GLY A 51 0.73 -13.33 -27.79
N TYR A 52 -0.17 -12.38 -27.66
CA TYR A 52 -1.09 -11.96 -28.70
C TYR A 52 -0.94 -10.47 -28.97
N LYS A 53 -1.33 -10.04 -30.16
CA LYS A 53 -1.36 -8.65 -30.57
C LYS A 53 -2.78 -8.34 -31.03
N VAL A 54 -3.46 -7.43 -30.33
CA VAL A 54 -4.80 -6.96 -30.68
C VAL A 54 -4.65 -5.71 -31.52
N PHE A 55 -5.09 -5.77 -32.77
CA PHE A 55 -5.11 -4.66 -33.71
C PHE A 55 -6.50 -4.03 -33.70
N TYR A 56 -6.58 -2.72 -33.55
CA TYR A 56 -7.85 -1.99 -33.60
C TYR A 56 -7.71 -0.67 -34.37
N ASN A 57 -8.76 -0.34 -35.12
CA ASN A 57 -8.81 0.86 -35.96
C ASN A 57 -10.16 1.56 -35.83
N GLU A 58 -10.14 2.88 -35.72
CA GLU A 58 -11.34 3.70 -35.82
C GLU A 58 -11.95 3.56 -37.23
N MET A 59 -13.27 3.41 -37.30
CA MET A 59 -14.02 3.25 -38.55
C MET A 59 -14.91 4.47 -38.77
N LYS A 60 -14.68 5.21 -39.86
CA LYS A 60 -15.61 6.26 -40.35
C LYS A 60 -16.12 5.89 -41.73
N ASN A 61 -17.44 5.96 -41.93
CA ASN A 61 -18.11 5.64 -43.19
C ASN A 61 -17.66 4.30 -43.81
N GLY A 62 -17.43 3.29 -42.96
CA GLY A 62 -17.02 1.94 -43.38
C GLY A 62 -15.54 1.79 -43.78
N ARG A 63 -14.72 2.84 -43.65
CA ARG A 63 -13.27 2.79 -43.91
C ARG A 63 -12.47 3.04 -42.62
N PRO A 64 -11.32 2.36 -42.45
CA PRO A 64 -10.42 2.62 -41.32
C PRO A 64 -9.81 4.02 -41.45
N VAL A 65 -9.71 4.74 -40.33
CA VAL A 65 -9.16 6.09 -40.24
C VAL A 65 -7.87 6.04 -39.42
N GLY A 66 -6.79 6.57 -40.00
CA GLY A 66 -5.47 6.58 -39.35
C GLY A 66 -4.75 5.24 -39.41
N THR A 67 -3.66 5.14 -38.65
CA THR A 67 -2.84 3.93 -38.53
C THR A 67 -3.43 2.98 -37.51
N ALA A 68 -3.39 1.68 -37.81
CA ALA A 68 -3.81 0.62 -36.89
C ALA A 68 -3.05 0.66 -35.58
N ALA A 69 -3.77 0.98 -34.51
CA ALA A 69 -3.25 0.82 -33.16
C ALA A 69 -3.14 -0.68 -32.85
N SER A 70 -2.10 -1.05 -32.10
CA SER A 70 -1.91 -2.42 -31.66
C SER A 70 -1.52 -2.47 -30.20
N MET A 71 -2.18 -3.34 -29.44
CA MET A 71 -1.83 -3.64 -28.06
C MET A 71 -1.23 -5.04 -27.99
N GLU A 72 -0.04 -5.15 -27.40
CA GLU A 72 0.58 -6.44 -27.12
C GLU A 72 0.07 -6.98 -25.79
N VAL A 73 -0.38 -8.23 -25.82
CA VAL A 73 -0.90 -9.00 -24.70
C VAL A 73 0.05 -10.17 -24.50
N PRO A 74 1.19 -9.98 -23.80
CA PRO A 74 2.10 -11.08 -23.52
C PRO A 74 1.38 -12.16 -22.71
N LEU A 75 1.65 -13.43 -23.02
CA LEU A 75 1.14 -14.54 -22.21
C LEU A 75 1.86 -14.52 -20.87
N SER A 76 1.11 -14.51 -19.77
CA SER A 76 1.67 -14.72 -18.43
C SER A 76 2.21 -16.16 -18.31
N LEU A 77 2.94 -16.46 -17.23
CA LEU A 77 3.49 -17.79 -16.95
C LEU A 77 2.43 -18.92 -16.95
N ASP A 78 1.14 -18.55 -16.88
CA ASP A 78 0.00 -19.45 -16.81
C ASP A 78 -0.59 -19.79 -18.20
N MET A 79 -0.09 -19.21 -19.29
CA MET A 79 -0.51 -19.44 -20.70
C MET A 79 -2.02 -19.29 -21.01
N LEU A 80 -2.79 -18.57 -20.18
CA LEU A 80 -4.26 -18.51 -20.30
C LEU A 80 -4.82 -17.13 -20.70
N THR A 81 -4.01 -16.09 -20.84
CA THR A 81 -4.50 -14.75 -21.18
C THR A 81 -5.05 -14.71 -22.61
N THR A 82 -6.37 -14.84 -22.73
CA THR A 82 -7.10 -14.75 -24.01
C THR A 82 -8.18 -13.69 -23.99
N ALA A 83 -8.01 -12.68 -23.12
CA ALA A 83 -8.89 -11.53 -23.01
C ALA A 83 -8.07 -10.27 -22.70
N VAL A 84 -8.50 -9.11 -23.20
CA VAL A 84 -7.94 -7.79 -22.84
C VAL A 84 -9.00 -6.71 -23.01
N ASP A 85 -8.95 -5.69 -22.17
CA ASP A 85 -9.79 -4.51 -22.29
C ASP A 85 -9.01 -3.40 -23.00
N ILE A 86 -9.60 -2.82 -24.05
CA ILE A 86 -9.03 -1.72 -24.82
C ILE A 86 -9.73 -0.43 -24.39
N GLY A 87 -9.02 0.43 -23.66
CA GLY A 87 -9.52 1.73 -23.16
C GLY A 87 -8.98 2.95 -23.94
N ASN A 88 -9.28 4.14 -23.42
CA ASN A 88 -8.92 5.44 -24.03
C ASN A 88 -9.43 5.63 -25.47
N LEU A 89 -10.58 5.04 -25.78
CA LEU A 89 -11.21 5.11 -27.09
C LEU A 89 -12.19 6.28 -27.16
N ARG A 90 -12.49 6.73 -28.38
CA ARG A 90 -13.47 7.80 -28.61
C ARG A 90 -14.88 7.31 -28.27
N VAL A 91 -15.68 8.21 -27.71
CA VAL A 91 -17.08 7.95 -27.35
C VAL A 91 -17.94 7.71 -28.58
N ASN A 92 -18.89 6.78 -28.47
CA ASN A 92 -19.85 6.42 -29.52
C ASN A 92 -19.17 6.17 -30.88
N THR A 93 -18.01 5.51 -30.85
CA THR A 93 -17.15 5.36 -32.03
C THR A 93 -17.02 3.88 -32.38
N LYS A 94 -17.18 3.59 -33.66
CA LYS A 94 -17.04 2.23 -34.20
C LYS A 94 -15.58 1.92 -34.45
N TYR A 95 -15.13 0.77 -33.96
CA TYR A 95 -13.79 0.23 -34.14
C TYR A 95 -13.83 -1.12 -34.85
N ARG A 96 -12.79 -1.41 -35.63
CA ARG A 96 -12.55 -2.71 -36.25
C ARG A 96 -11.37 -3.38 -35.57
N VAL A 97 -11.60 -4.57 -35.02
CA VAL A 97 -10.66 -5.31 -34.16
C VAL A 97 -10.29 -6.65 -34.77
N SER A 98 -9.02 -7.02 -34.69
CA SER A 98 -8.51 -8.36 -35.02
C SER A 98 -7.38 -8.77 -34.08
N VAL A 99 -7.19 -10.06 -33.86
CA VAL A 99 -6.16 -10.57 -32.93
C VAL A 99 -5.19 -11.46 -33.69
N GLY A 100 -3.89 -11.24 -33.52
CA GLY A 100 -2.82 -12.11 -34.01
C GLY A 100 -2.08 -12.78 -32.86
N ALA A 101 -1.63 -14.02 -33.04
CA ALA A 101 -0.73 -14.67 -32.09
C ALA A 101 0.73 -14.47 -32.51
N TYR A 102 1.65 -14.32 -31.55
CA TYR A 102 3.09 -14.32 -31.82
C TYR A 102 3.82 -15.27 -30.87
N GLY A 103 4.94 -15.81 -31.34
CA GLY A 103 5.71 -16.82 -30.60
C GLY A 103 7.16 -16.85 -31.04
N TRP A 104 7.91 -17.83 -30.54
CA TRP A 104 9.35 -18.00 -30.84
C TRP A 104 9.65 -18.14 -32.35
N ALA A 105 8.67 -18.57 -33.15
CA ALA A 105 8.82 -18.70 -34.59
C ALA A 105 8.33 -17.48 -35.40
N GLY A 106 7.92 -16.39 -34.75
CA GLY A 106 7.43 -15.14 -35.35
C GLY A 106 5.91 -14.94 -35.23
N GLU A 107 5.42 -13.85 -35.85
CA GLU A 107 4.00 -13.46 -35.82
C GLU A 107 3.13 -14.32 -36.77
N GLY A 108 1.97 -14.73 -36.29
CA GLY A 108 0.91 -15.41 -37.04
C GLY A 108 0.03 -14.45 -37.85
N ARG A 109 -0.85 -15.01 -38.69
CA ARG A 109 -1.87 -14.18 -39.36
C ARG A 109 -2.90 -13.71 -38.32
N PRO A 110 -3.31 -12.42 -38.33
CA PRO A 110 -4.44 -11.97 -37.55
C PRO A 110 -5.73 -12.71 -37.93
N SER A 111 -6.65 -12.76 -36.99
CA SER A 111 -8.01 -13.26 -37.19
C SER A 111 -8.78 -12.47 -38.24
N MET A 112 -9.96 -12.98 -38.62
CA MET A 112 -10.95 -12.17 -39.33
C MET A 112 -11.33 -10.97 -38.45
N PRO A 113 -11.34 -9.74 -39.01
CA PRO A 113 -11.70 -8.56 -38.25
C PRO A 113 -13.18 -8.55 -37.89
N ARG A 114 -13.50 -8.04 -36.70
CA ARG A 114 -14.87 -7.81 -36.20
C ARG A 114 -15.03 -6.36 -35.80
N ASP A 115 -16.23 -5.82 -36.00
CA ASP A 115 -16.52 -4.45 -35.63
C ASP A 115 -17.25 -4.40 -34.28
N ILE A 116 -16.90 -3.42 -33.45
CA ILE A 116 -17.57 -3.10 -32.18
C ILE A 116 -17.70 -1.58 -32.06
N SER A 117 -18.71 -1.09 -31.36
CA SER A 117 -18.81 0.32 -31.00
C SER A 117 -18.62 0.50 -29.50
N THR A 118 -17.93 1.55 -29.09
CA THR A 118 -18.04 2.04 -27.72
C THR A 118 -19.46 2.53 -27.44
N ALA A 119 -19.90 2.50 -26.18
CA ALA A 119 -21.26 2.87 -25.82
C ALA A 119 -21.55 4.36 -26.08
N SER A 120 -22.85 4.73 -26.08
CA SER A 120 -23.25 6.13 -26.11
C SER A 120 -22.75 6.86 -24.86
N HIS A 121 -22.69 8.19 -24.93
CA HIS A 121 -22.23 9.04 -23.83
C HIS A 121 -23.02 8.81 -22.54
N ASP A 122 -24.30 8.47 -22.66
CA ASP A 122 -25.26 8.33 -21.55
C ASP A 122 -24.87 7.23 -20.54
N MET A 123 -24.12 6.19 -20.94
CA MET A 123 -23.63 5.13 -20.03
C MET A 123 -22.43 5.53 -19.16
N CYS A 124 -21.82 6.69 -19.40
CA CYS A 124 -20.61 7.16 -18.70
C CYS A 124 -20.82 8.46 -17.92
N MET A 125 -22.07 8.80 -17.64
CA MET A 125 -22.37 10.03 -16.93
C MET A 125 -22.30 9.83 -15.40
N PRO A 126 -21.87 10.87 -14.66
CA PRO A 126 -22.24 11.00 -13.26
C PRO A 126 -23.76 10.84 -13.09
N PRO A 127 -24.24 10.41 -11.91
CA PRO A 127 -25.68 10.18 -11.72
C PRO A 127 -26.50 11.47 -11.93
N SER A 128 -27.81 11.34 -12.10
CA SER A 128 -28.71 12.50 -12.02
C SER A 128 -28.72 13.09 -10.61
N PRO A 129 -28.96 14.41 -10.46
CA PRO A 129 -29.10 15.05 -9.15
C PRO A 129 -30.14 14.33 -8.29
N PRO A 130 -29.87 14.10 -6.98
CA PRO A 130 -30.88 13.62 -6.05
C PRO A 130 -32.07 14.59 -5.95
N THR A 131 -33.19 14.11 -5.42
CA THR A 131 -34.32 14.99 -5.12
C THR A 131 -33.93 16.04 -4.08
N GLN A 132 -34.65 17.17 -4.05
CA GLN A 132 -34.51 18.16 -2.98
C GLN A 132 -34.61 17.48 -1.61
N PRO A 133 -33.65 17.69 -0.69
CA PRO A 133 -33.67 17.04 0.60
C PRO A 133 -34.85 17.52 1.43
N VAL A 134 -35.57 16.58 2.04
CA VAL A 134 -36.60 16.85 3.05
C VAL A 134 -35.89 16.92 4.41
N VAL A 135 -35.99 18.08 5.05
CA VAL A 135 -35.28 18.38 6.30
C VAL A 135 -36.28 18.66 7.41
N MET A 136 -36.07 18.06 8.58
CA MET A 136 -36.92 18.24 9.75
C MET A 136 -36.08 18.44 11.01
N ALA A 137 -36.51 19.35 11.89
CA ALA A 137 -35.86 19.56 13.16
C ALA A 137 -36.16 18.42 14.14
N VAL A 138 -35.10 17.88 14.73
CA VAL A 138 -35.16 16.77 15.69
C VAL A 138 -34.97 17.30 17.11
N SER A 139 -34.02 18.22 17.29
CA SER A 139 -33.79 18.93 18.54
C SER A 139 -33.28 20.36 18.27
N ASP A 140 -32.83 21.03 19.31
CA ASP A 140 -32.12 22.31 19.23
C ASP A 140 -30.75 22.23 18.54
N THR A 141 -30.19 21.03 18.41
CA THR A 141 -28.83 20.80 17.88
C THR A 141 -28.79 19.72 16.80
N GLU A 142 -29.95 19.18 16.38
CA GLU A 142 -30.05 18.08 15.44
C GLU A 142 -31.13 18.31 14.35
N LEU A 143 -30.76 18.06 13.09
CA LEU A 143 -31.67 18.04 11.93
C LEU A 143 -31.61 16.67 11.25
N ALA A 144 -32.76 16.10 10.89
CA ALA A 144 -32.86 14.89 10.09
C ALA A 144 -33.12 15.23 8.61
N LEU A 145 -32.43 14.53 7.72
CA LEU A 145 -32.49 14.73 6.27
C LEU A 145 -32.82 13.42 5.56
N SER A 146 -33.63 13.50 4.51
CA SER A 146 -33.88 12.39 3.59
C SER A 146 -34.05 12.86 2.15
N TRP A 147 -33.67 12.03 1.19
CA TRP A 147 -33.77 12.31 -0.24
C TRP A 147 -34.03 11.02 -1.03
N GLN A 148 -34.30 11.14 -2.32
CA GLN A 148 -34.36 10.00 -3.24
C GLN A 148 -33.26 10.13 -4.31
N PRO A 149 -32.73 9.00 -4.82
CA PRO A 149 -31.78 9.02 -5.93
C PRO A 149 -32.44 9.61 -7.18
N GLY A 150 -31.67 10.32 -8.01
CA GLY A 150 -32.18 10.85 -9.28
C GLY A 150 -32.47 9.76 -10.31
N GLU A 151 -33.46 9.98 -11.18
CA GLU A 151 -33.78 9.07 -12.28
C GLU A 151 -32.66 9.10 -13.33
N SER A 152 -32.03 7.95 -13.55
CA SER A 152 -31.06 7.75 -14.63
C SER A 152 -31.12 6.29 -15.08
N GLU A 153 -31.89 6.02 -16.13
CA GLU A 153 -31.82 4.73 -16.81
C GLU A 153 -30.49 4.64 -17.56
N GLY A 154 -29.55 3.86 -17.04
CA GLY A 154 -28.30 3.52 -17.74
C GLY A 154 -26.99 4.08 -17.17
N SER A 155 -27.00 4.82 -16.05
CA SER A 155 -25.76 5.20 -15.35
C SER A 155 -25.26 4.08 -14.43
N ALA A 156 -23.93 4.04 -14.18
CA ALA A 156 -23.35 3.20 -13.13
C ALA A 156 -24.00 3.48 -11.75
N PRO A 157 -24.15 2.46 -10.88
CA PRO A 157 -24.89 2.58 -9.63
C PRO A 157 -24.28 3.65 -8.71
N VAL A 158 -25.14 4.36 -7.98
CA VAL A 158 -24.72 5.33 -6.96
C VAL A 158 -24.02 4.57 -5.84
N LEU A 159 -22.80 4.99 -5.54
CA LEU A 159 -21.95 4.42 -4.49
C LEU A 159 -22.21 5.09 -3.14
N HIS A 160 -22.32 6.42 -3.12
CA HIS A 160 -22.58 7.23 -1.93
C HIS A 160 -23.07 8.63 -2.30
N TYR A 161 -23.46 9.41 -1.29
CA TYR A 161 -23.88 10.80 -1.39
C TYR A 161 -22.93 11.74 -0.66
N LEU A 162 -22.79 12.94 -1.20
CA LEU A 162 -22.13 14.08 -0.58
C LEU A 162 -23.20 15.08 -0.17
N VAL A 163 -23.23 15.43 1.11
CA VAL A 163 -24.18 16.40 1.67
C VAL A 163 -23.42 17.65 2.08
N ALA A 164 -23.91 18.81 1.69
CA ALA A 164 -23.38 20.08 2.14
C ALA A 164 -24.49 20.93 2.74
N TYR A 165 -24.12 21.79 3.70
CA TYR A 165 -25.03 22.73 4.32
C TYR A 165 -24.47 24.16 4.31
N ILE A 166 -25.36 25.13 4.42
CA ILE A 166 -25.02 26.54 4.56
C ILE A 166 -25.95 27.19 5.58
N ARG A 167 -25.42 28.13 6.37
CA ARG A 167 -26.23 29.03 7.20
C ARG A 167 -26.42 30.33 6.43
N PRO A 168 -27.60 30.58 5.82
CA PRO A 168 -27.78 31.67 4.86
C PRO A 168 -27.50 33.07 5.43
N GLU A 169 -27.57 33.24 6.76
CA GLU A 169 -27.27 34.50 7.44
C GLU A 169 -25.80 34.64 7.91
N MET A 170 -25.00 33.56 7.89
CA MET A 170 -23.66 33.52 8.50
C MET A 170 -22.54 33.07 7.56
N ASP A 171 -22.86 32.25 6.56
CA ASP A 171 -21.88 31.59 5.69
C ASP A 171 -21.96 32.17 4.27
N THR A 172 -20.79 32.29 3.61
CA THR A 172 -20.72 32.68 2.18
C THR A 172 -20.38 31.50 1.26
N GLU A 173 -20.04 30.34 1.84
CA GLU A 173 -19.68 29.12 1.14
C GLU A 173 -20.34 27.88 1.78
N TRP A 174 -20.51 26.82 0.99
CA TRP A 174 -21.11 25.56 1.45
C TRP A 174 -20.12 24.74 2.29
N THR A 175 -20.58 24.23 3.43
CA THR A 175 -19.82 23.30 4.28
C THR A 175 -20.19 21.85 3.94
N TYR A 176 -19.21 21.08 3.46
CA TYR A 176 -19.39 19.66 3.14
C TYR A 176 -19.23 18.76 4.38
N ILE A 177 -20.12 17.79 4.53
CA ILE A 177 -19.97 16.68 5.48
C ILE A 177 -18.86 15.75 4.98
N ARG A 178 -17.99 15.31 5.90
CA ARG A 178 -16.74 14.62 5.57
C ARG A 178 -16.92 13.15 5.25
N GLU A 179 -17.88 12.53 5.91
CA GLU A 179 -18.18 11.12 5.76
C GLU A 179 -19.09 10.91 4.54
N PRO A 180 -18.71 10.03 3.58
CA PRO A 180 -19.60 9.66 2.48
C PRO A 180 -20.81 8.91 3.03
N ILE A 181 -22.01 9.30 2.59
CA ILE A 181 -23.26 8.74 3.09
C ILE A 181 -23.75 7.66 2.13
N GLU A 182 -23.76 6.40 2.55
CA GLU A 182 -24.19 5.27 1.71
C GLU A 182 -25.71 5.06 1.71
N THR A 183 -26.44 5.79 2.56
CA THR A 183 -27.89 5.74 2.72
C THR A 183 -28.58 6.98 2.13
N ASN A 184 -29.90 6.89 1.89
CA ASN A 184 -30.71 8.01 1.36
C ASN A 184 -31.26 8.94 2.48
N SER A 185 -30.68 8.87 3.67
CA SER A 185 -31.07 9.69 4.83
C SER A 185 -29.93 9.77 5.83
N MET A 186 -29.94 10.83 6.65
CA MET A 186 -28.99 11.03 7.75
C MET A 186 -29.54 11.95 8.84
N VAL A 187 -28.91 11.94 10.02
CA VAL A 187 -29.14 12.93 11.08
C VAL A 187 -27.87 13.73 11.29
N LEU A 188 -27.93 15.03 11.07
CA LEU A 188 -26.83 15.96 11.31
C LEU A 188 -26.93 16.52 12.73
N LYS A 189 -25.87 16.33 13.51
CA LYS A 189 -25.79 16.72 14.92
C LYS A 189 -24.79 17.86 15.14
N GLY A 190 -24.87 18.52 16.29
CA GLY A 190 -23.95 19.59 16.68
C GLY A 190 -24.22 20.91 15.97
N LEU A 191 -25.48 21.13 15.58
CA LEU A 191 -25.93 22.37 14.97
C LEU A 191 -26.16 23.45 16.03
N ILE A 192 -26.16 24.71 15.61
CA ILE A 192 -26.38 25.83 16.51
C ILE A 192 -27.90 25.95 16.74
N PRO A 193 -28.37 26.09 17.99
CA PRO A 193 -29.78 26.37 18.28
C PRO A 193 -30.29 27.65 17.61
N GLU A 194 -31.60 27.69 17.35
CA GLU A 194 -32.29 28.84 16.73
C GLU A 194 -31.67 29.33 15.41
N THR A 195 -30.93 28.48 14.70
CA THR A 195 -30.19 28.83 13.49
C THR A 195 -30.81 28.18 12.26
N GLU A 196 -30.91 28.93 11.17
CA GLU A 196 -31.40 28.42 9.89
C GLU A 196 -30.30 27.71 9.10
N TYR A 197 -30.67 26.55 8.55
CA TYR A 197 -29.82 25.74 7.70
C TYR A 197 -30.50 25.41 6.38
N GLN A 198 -29.71 25.43 5.31
CA GLN A 198 -30.07 24.92 3.99
C GLN A 198 -29.08 23.84 3.57
N PHE A 199 -29.52 22.92 2.74
CA PHE A 199 -28.80 21.71 2.36
C PHE A 199 -28.88 21.45 0.86
N VAL A 200 -27.80 20.88 0.34
CA VAL A 200 -27.74 20.29 -1.01
C VAL A 200 -27.12 18.90 -0.92
N VAL A 201 -27.59 18.01 -1.79
CA VAL A 201 -27.12 16.63 -1.88
C VAL A 201 -26.62 16.35 -3.29
N ARG A 202 -25.49 15.66 -3.40
CA ARG A 202 -24.93 15.15 -4.66
C ARG A 202 -24.77 13.64 -4.55
N SER A 203 -25.01 12.93 -5.65
CA SER A 203 -24.83 11.48 -5.80
C SER A 203 -23.50 11.21 -6.51
N VAL A 204 -22.83 10.13 -6.15
CA VAL A 204 -21.52 9.76 -6.69
C VAL A 204 -21.55 8.35 -7.24
N ASN A 205 -21.04 8.15 -8.46
CA ASN A 205 -20.74 6.82 -9.00
C ASN A 205 -19.27 6.75 -9.45
N VAL A 206 -18.87 5.61 -10.03
CA VAL A 206 -17.51 5.40 -10.57
C VAL A 206 -17.10 6.38 -11.68
N HIS A 207 -18.03 7.15 -12.24
CA HIS A 207 -17.81 8.09 -13.35
C HIS A 207 -17.86 9.56 -12.93
N GLY A 208 -18.25 9.87 -11.69
CA GLY A 208 -18.16 11.20 -11.12
C GLY A 208 -19.31 11.59 -10.21
N VAL A 209 -19.36 12.87 -9.88
CA VAL A 209 -20.34 13.47 -8.96
C VAL A 209 -21.44 14.16 -9.76
N SER A 210 -22.70 13.93 -9.40
CA SER A 210 -23.84 14.60 -10.03
C SER A 210 -23.88 16.11 -9.76
N PRO A 211 -24.64 16.89 -10.55
CA PRO A 211 -25.01 18.24 -10.14
C PRO A 211 -25.78 18.22 -8.80
N PRO A 212 -25.75 19.32 -8.01
CA PRO A 212 -26.44 19.37 -6.72
C PRO A 212 -27.96 19.29 -6.88
N SER A 213 -28.62 18.70 -5.88
CA SER A 213 -30.07 18.80 -5.70
C SER A 213 -30.50 20.27 -5.61
N HIS A 214 -31.79 20.54 -5.82
CA HIS A 214 -32.34 21.82 -5.40
C HIS A 214 -32.12 22.04 -3.90
N ILE A 215 -31.85 23.29 -3.51
CA ILE A 215 -31.65 23.70 -2.13
C ILE A 215 -33.00 23.65 -1.41
N ASN A 216 -33.10 23.08 -0.21
CA ASN A 216 -34.34 23.13 0.58
C ASN A 216 -34.63 24.53 1.14
N ASN A 217 -35.88 24.79 1.49
CA ASN A 217 -36.25 26.00 2.25
C ASN A 217 -35.47 26.01 3.59
N PRO A 218 -35.01 27.18 4.08
CA PRO A 218 -34.31 27.27 5.35
C PRO A 218 -35.10 26.60 6.48
N VAL A 219 -34.45 25.69 7.20
CA VAL A 219 -35.02 25.01 8.37
C VAL A 219 -34.28 25.47 9.61
N ARG A 220 -35.03 26.02 10.56
CA ARG A 220 -34.51 26.48 11.85
C ARG A 220 -34.46 25.31 12.83
N THR A 221 -33.34 25.16 13.52
CA THR A 221 -33.22 24.27 14.69
C THR A 221 -34.14 24.74 15.81
N LEU A 222 -34.61 23.83 16.67
CA LEU A 222 -35.54 24.19 17.76
C LEU A 222 -34.84 25.10 18.79
N GLY A 223 -35.63 25.86 19.53
CA GLY A 223 -35.15 26.60 20.70
C GLY A 223 -34.82 25.64 21.84
N ALA A 224 -33.85 26.02 22.66
CA ALA A 224 -33.60 25.34 23.92
C ALA A 224 -34.86 25.49 24.80
N SER A 225 -35.68 24.45 24.91
CA SER A 225 -36.85 24.48 25.77
C SER A 225 -36.40 24.36 27.22
N ASP A 226 -36.56 25.43 28.00
CA ASP A 226 -36.56 25.37 29.46
C ASP A 226 -37.70 24.44 29.92
N VAL A 227 -37.33 23.32 30.54
CA VAL A 227 -38.28 22.45 31.21
C VAL A 227 -38.66 23.10 32.54
N GLY A 228 -39.72 23.91 32.51
CA GLY A 228 -40.40 24.43 33.70
C GLY A 228 -41.56 23.53 34.14
N SER A 229 -41.44 22.96 35.33
CA SER A 229 -42.43 22.08 35.99
C SER A 229 -43.70 22.78 36.44
N GLY A 230 -44.83 22.05 36.37
CA GLY A 230 -45.89 22.09 37.39
C GLY A 230 -47.32 22.32 36.88
N ASP A 231 -48.13 21.26 36.80
CA ASP A 231 -49.44 21.28 37.47
C ASP A 231 -49.96 19.86 37.77
N TYR A 232 -50.75 19.80 38.85
CA TYR A 232 -51.10 18.67 39.68
C TYR A 232 -52.42 18.01 39.22
N GLY A 233 -52.42 16.67 39.15
CA GLY A 233 -53.59 15.84 39.48
C GLY A 233 -54.38 15.20 38.34
N SER A 234 -54.43 13.85 38.34
CA SER A 234 -55.67 13.05 38.52
C SER A 234 -55.51 11.59 38.03
N TYR A 235 -55.49 10.67 39.02
CA TYR A 235 -55.84 9.21 39.04
C TYR A 235 -55.48 8.31 37.83
N ILE A 236 -54.86 7.14 37.97
CA ILE A 236 -55.34 5.93 38.66
C ILE A 236 -54.15 4.95 38.90
N THR A 237 -54.15 4.35 40.09
CA THR A 237 -53.36 3.22 40.61
C THR A 237 -53.32 2.00 39.65
N ASP A 238 -52.32 1.12 39.62
CA ASP A 238 -52.01 0.20 40.72
C ASP A 238 -50.77 -0.66 40.39
N SER A 239 -49.80 -0.63 41.29
CA SER A 239 -48.95 -1.73 41.81
C SER A 239 -48.44 -2.86 40.89
N ARG A 240 -47.10 -3.07 40.85
CA ARG A 240 -46.37 -4.16 41.56
C ARG A 240 -44.93 -4.40 41.04
N ASN A 241 -44.00 -4.53 42.01
CA ASN A 241 -42.65 -5.13 42.02
C ASN A 241 -41.48 -4.24 41.52
N LYS A 242 -40.58 -3.69 42.35
CA LYS A 242 -39.58 -4.26 43.32
C LYS A 242 -38.55 -5.18 42.64
N ASP A 243 -37.23 -5.08 42.80
CA ASP A 243 -36.29 -4.27 43.60
C ASP A 243 -34.94 -4.23 42.81
N GLU A 244 -34.19 -3.10 42.78
CA GLU A 244 -32.89 -2.83 43.47
C GLU A 244 -31.72 -3.64 42.92
N ASP A 245 -30.64 -3.08 42.36
CA ASP A 245 -29.50 -2.40 43.02
C ASP A 245 -28.48 -1.89 41.95
N GLY A 246 -27.71 -0.79 42.00
CA GLY A 246 -27.45 0.34 42.90
C GLY A 246 -26.25 1.14 42.36
N PHE A 247 -26.29 2.49 42.48
CA PHE A 247 -25.18 3.49 42.57
C PHE A 247 -24.11 3.58 41.43
N ASP A 248 -23.53 4.72 41.01
CA ASP A 248 -23.50 6.11 41.52
C ASP A 248 -22.89 7.09 40.47
N ILE A 249 -22.87 8.38 40.83
CA ILE A 249 -22.07 9.55 40.33
C ILE A 249 -22.87 10.51 39.41
N ASP A 250 -23.56 11.54 39.92
CA ASP A 250 -23.08 12.80 40.58
C ASP A 250 -22.33 13.68 39.55
N ASP A 251 -22.60 14.95 39.29
CA ASP A 251 -23.48 15.98 39.82
C ASP A 251 -23.27 17.18 38.84
N SER A 252 -24.29 18.01 38.55
CA SER A 252 -24.44 19.37 39.12
C SER A 252 -23.33 20.35 38.63
N ASP A 253 -23.57 21.60 38.26
CA ASP A 253 -24.66 22.51 38.59
C ASP A 253 -24.38 23.87 37.90
N TYR A 254 -25.45 24.61 37.60
CA TYR A 254 -25.65 26.05 37.91
C TYR A 254 -24.56 27.10 37.48
N ASP A 255 -24.87 28.30 36.99
CA ASP A 255 -26.10 29.01 36.65
C ASP A 255 -25.73 30.48 36.32
N ILE A 256 -26.74 31.26 35.90
CA ILE A 256 -27.02 32.64 36.38
C ILE A 256 -26.73 33.90 35.49
N PHE A 257 -27.89 34.45 35.06
CA PHE A 257 -28.45 35.81 34.96
C PHE A 257 -27.93 36.90 34.00
N ILE A 258 -28.87 37.37 33.17
CA ILE A 258 -29.05 38.79 32.80
C ILE A 258 -30.53 39.17 33.04
N GLU A 259 -30.73 40.35 33.62
CA GLU A 259 -32.00 41.07 33.76
C GLU A 259 -32.20 42.02 32.56
N GLU A 260 -33.45 42.22 32.14
CA GLU A 260 -33.84 43.00 30.96
C GLU A 260 -34.79 44.16 31.35
N VAL A 261 -34.70 45.28 30.63
CA VAL A 261 -35.74 46.33 30.46
C VAL A 261 -35.45 46.99 29.10
N GLY A 262 -36.33 47.29 28.14
CA GLY A 262 -37.76 47.17 27.92
C GLY A 262 -38.23 48.21 26.86
N LEU A 263 -39.21 47.83 26.02
CA LEU A 263 -40.24 48.65 25.30
C LEU A 263 -40.03 49.24 23.86
N THR A 264 -40.51 48.46 22.87
CA THR A 264 -41.56 48.67 21.82
C THR A 264 -41.86 50.01 21.07
N SER A 265 -41.87 49.88 19.72
CA SER A 265 -42.93 50.19 18.69
C SER A 265 -43.34 51.64 18.32
N LEU A 266 -43.38 51.96 17.00
CA LEU A 266 -44.60 52.31 16.20
C LEU A 266 -44.34 52.56 14.68
N ALA A 267 -45.45 52.43 13.92
CA ALA A 267 -45.72 52.29 12.46
C ALA A 267 -45.24 53.34 11.41
N GLY A 268 -45.30 52.96 10.11
CA GLY A 268 -45.04 53.76 8.86
C GLY A 268 -46.19 54.69 8.42
N PRO A 269 -46.50 54.96 7.11
CA PRO A 269 -45.89 54.54 5.82
C PRO A 269 -45.83 55.63 4.67
N SER A 270 -45.46 55.21 3.44
CA SER A 270 -45.92 55.69 2.09
C SER A 270 -45.29 56.96 1.46
N LEU A 271 -45.05 57.17 0.14
CA LEU A 271 -45.48 56.52 -1.14
C LEU A 271 -44.75 57.15 -2.38
N PHE A 272 -44.68 56.39 -3.50
CA PHE A 272 -44.50 56.72 -4.95
C PHE A 272 -43.20 57.39 -5.50
N SER A 273 -42.81 57.32 -6.79
CA SER A 273 -42.85 56.33 -7.91
C SER A 273 -42.28 57.00 -9.18
N LEU A 274 -41.50 56.25 -9.96
CA LEU A 274 -41.32 56.23 -11.43
C LEU A 274 -40.63 57.36 -12.25
N THR A 275 -39.56 56.91 -12.94
CA THR A 275 -39.20 57.02 -14.39
C THR A 275 -38.44 58.23 -14.98
N ASN A 276 -37.18 57.93 -15.32
CA ASN A 276 -36.40 58.11 -16.57
C ASN A 276 -36.79 59.18 -17.63
N ILE A 277 -35.77 59.85 -18.20
CA ILE A 277 -35.27 59.70 -19.60
C ILE A 277 -34.56 61.00 -20.10
N ILE A 278 -33.25 60.88 -20.44
CA ILE A 278 -32.50 61.28 -21.68
C ILE A 278 -32.64 62.76 -22.19
N GLN A 279 -31.69 63.53 -22.75
CA GLN A 279 -30.43 63.36 -23.50
C GLN A 279 -29.70 64.73 -23.58
N GLU A 280 -28.48 64.70 -24.15
CA GLU A 280 -27.89 65.64 -25.13
C GLU A 280 -26.56 66.32 -24.79
N ASP A 281 -25.64 66.11 -25.74
CA ASP A 281 -24.22 66.44 -25.84
C ASP A 281 -23.94 67.93 -26.05
N ILE A 282 -22.78 68.42 -25.58
CA ILE A 282 -22.01 69.50 -26.22
C ILE A 282 -20.49 69.24 -26.05
N ASP A 283 -19.75 69.53 -27.11
CA ASP A 283 -18.41 69.05 -27.44
C ASP A 283 -17.34 70.19 -27.39
N ILE A 284 -16.06 69.79 -27.16
CA ILE A 284 -14.71 70.38 -27.47
C ILE A 284 -14.19 71.67 -26.74
N PRO A 285 -12.86 72.03 -26.73
CA PRO A 285 -11.54 71.31 -26.82
C PRO A 285 -10.45 71.73 -25.77
N LEU A 286 -9.36 70.95 -25.61
CA LEU A 286 -7.97 71.27 -26.06
C LEU A 286 -6.82 70.60 -25.25
N SER A 287 -6.11 69.71 -25.95
CA SER A 287 -4.69 69.25 -25.95
C SER A 287 -3.74 69.39 -24.73
N THR A 288 -2.97 68.31 -24.48
CA THR A 288 -1.52 68.26 -24.79
C THR A 288 -1.04 66.79 -24.95
N THR A 289 -0.26 66.56 -25.99
CA THR A 289 0.32 65.30 -26.48
C THR A 289 1.69 64.97 -25.88
N THR A 290 1.99 63.68 -25.65
CA THR A 290 3.29 63.09 -26.07
C THR A 290 3.24 61.54 -26.18
N THR A 291 3.36 61.09 -27.42
CA THR A 291 3.79 59.81 -28.02
C THR A 291 4.33 58.65 -27.16
N THR A 292 3.77 57.45 -27.39
CA THR A 292 4.39 56.12 -27.19
C THR A 292 4.58 55.40 -28.54
N PRO A 293 5.61 54.55 -28.70
CA PRO A 293 5.88 53.84 -29.95
C PRO A 293 4.92 52.65 -30.12
N THR A 294 4.38 52.52 -31.32
CA THR A 294 3.56 51.39 -31.77
C THR A 294 4.38 50.10 -31.87
N THR A 295 4.11 49.12 -31.00
CA THR A 295 4.43 47.71 -31.27
C THR A 295 3.34 47.12 -32.16
N SER A 296 3.74 46.48 -33.26
CA SER A 296 2.86 45.84 -34.24
C SER A 296 1.97 44.74 -33.61
N PRO A 297 0.73 44.53 -34.07
CA PRO A 297 -0.07 43.38 -33.66
C PRO A 297 0.54 42.08 -34.20
N TRP A 298 0.63 41.07 -33.33
CA TRP A 298 1.09 39.73 -33.67
C TRP A 298 0.04 39.00 -34.52
N LYS A 299 0.47 38.34 -35.61
CA LYS A 299 -0.37 37.49 -36.47
C LYS A 299 0.00 36.02 -36.23
N GLY A 300 -0.81 35.31 -35.45
CA GLY A 300 -0.80 33.85 -35.40
C GLY A 300 -2.19 33.34 -34.99
N GLU A 301 -2.47 32.06 -35.28
CA GLU A 301 -3.84 31.52 -35.31
C GLU A 301 -4.48 31.25 -33.93
N VAL A 302 -3.75 31.42 -32.81
CA VAL A 302 -4.29 31.21 -31.45
C VAL A 302 -3.82 32.34 -30.51
N PRO A 303 -4.72 33.07 -29.83
CA PRO A 303 -4.37 34.07 -28.81
C PRO A 303 -3.71 33.43 -27.59
N ARG A 304 -2.84 34.16 -26.88
CA ARG A 304 -2.33 33.71 -25.58
C ARG A 304 -3.45 33.81 -24.53
N VAL A 305 -3.52 32.81 -23.64
CA VAL A 305 -4.54 32.61 -22.59
C VAL A 305 -4.64 33.79 -21.58
N TYR A 306 -3.73 34.77 -21.61
CA TYR A 306 -3.63 35.82 -20.60
C TYR A 306 -4.17 37.21 -21.03
N ASP A 307 -4.79 37.34 -22.20
CA ASP A 307 -5.36 38.61 -22.69
C ASP A 307 -6.90 38.58 -22.84
N LEU A 308 -7.57 37.53 -22.36
CA LEU A 308 -9.01 37.31 -22.53
C LEU A 308 -9.80 37.77 -21.29
N THR A 309 -11.08 38.11 -21.47
CA THR A 309 -12.00 38.32 -20.35
C THR A 309 -12.56 36.96 -19.90
N CYS A 310 -13.18 36.90 -18.72
CA CYS A 310 -13.76 35.64 -18.24
C CYS A 310 -14.87 35.08 -19.13
N ASP A 311 -15.54 35.94 -19.88
CA ASP A 311 -16.56 35.53 -20.85
C ASP A 311 -15.96 34.69 -21.99
N ASP A 312 -14.69 34.92 -22.32
CA ASP A 312 -13.96 34.23 -23.38
C ASP A 312 -13.02 33.13 -22.84
N THR A 313 -13.05 32.87 -21.53
CA THR A 313 -12.13 31.95 -20.85
C THR A 313 -12.84 30.66 -20.45
N VAL A 314 -12.48 29.57 -21.13
CA VAL A 314 -13.03 28.24 -20.83
C VAL A 314 -12.22 27.62 -19.68
N CYS A 315 -12.87 27.46 -18.54
CA CYS A 315 -12.29 26.80 -17.39
C CYS A 315 -12.69 25.33 -17.29
N PRO A 316 -11.82 24.48 -16.72
CA PRO A 316 -12.09 23.07 -16.45
C PRO A 316 -13.41 22.84 -15.68
N PRO A 317 -14.02 21.65 -15.77
CA PRO A 317 -15.13 21.26 -14.89
C PRO A 317 -14.76 21.51 -13.41
N ASP A 318 -15.72 21.91 -12.56
CA ASP A 318 -15.50 22.28 -11.15
C ASP A 318 -14.46 23.41 -10.90
N SER A 319 -14.20 24.28 -11.87
CA SER A 319 -13.43 25.51 -11.70
C SER A 319 -14.21 26.70 -12.25
N PHE A 320 -13.91 27.91 -11.76
CA PHE A 320 -14.57 29.13 -12.23
C PHE A 320 -13.54 30.16 -12.69
N CYS A 321 -13.92 30.99 -13.64
CA CYS A 321 -13.04 32.05 -14.12
C CYS A 321 -13.04 33.25 -13.16
N LEU A 322 -11.86 33.80 -12.89
CA LEU A 322 -11.64 35.05 -12.19
C LEU A 322 -10.97 36.06 -13.11
N SER A 323 -11.44 37.31 -13.09
CA SER A 323 -10.78 38.41 -13.79
C SER A 323 -9.47 38.77 -13.07
N ASP A 324 -8.36 38.77 -13.79
CA ASP A 324 -7.04 39.13 -13.28
C ASP A 324 -6.80 40.62 -13.50
N TYR A 325 -7.17 41.42 -12.50
CA TYR A 325 -7.05 42.88 -12.54
C TYR A 325 -5.60 43.38 -12.51
N ASP A 326 -4.65 42.57 -12.01
CA ASP A 326 -3.23 42.93 -11.98
C ASP A 326 -2.53 42.59 -13.32
N GLY A 327 -2.97 41.52 -13.99
CA GLY A 327 -2.42 41.05 -15.28
C GLY A 327 -3.13 41.57 -16.53
N GLY A 328 -4.34 42.12 -16.41
CA GLY A 328 -5.13 42.64 -17.54
C GLY A 328 -5.92 41.60 -18.32
N GLY A 329 -6.27 40.46 -17.71
CA GLY A 329 -6.94 39.33 -18.37
C GLY A 329 -7.82 38.52 -17.44
N SER A 330 -7.82 37.20 -17.59
CA SER A 330 -8.64 36.24 -16.84
C SER A 330 -7.84 34.98 -16.48
N ARG A 331 -8.22 34.29 -15.41
CA ARG A 331 -7.61 33.03 -14.99
C ARG A 331 -8.64 32.05 -14.44
N CYS A 332 -8.37 30.75 -14.57
CA CYS A 332 -9.21 29.72 -13.97
C CYS A 332 -8.79 29.47 -12.51
N HIS A 333 -9.77 29.53 -11.62
CA HIS A 333 -9.65 29.20 -10.21
C HIS A 333 -9.88 27.72 -10.00
N CYS A 334 -8.80 26.96 -9.83
CA CYS A 334 -8.84 25.51 -9.72
C CYS A 334 -8.97 25.06 -8.26
N ASN A 335 -9.96 24.21 -7.99
CA ASN A 335 -10.07 23.51 -6.71
C ASN A 335 -8.83 22.61 -6.46
N LEU A 336 -8.52 22.38 -5.18
CA LEU A 336 -7.39 21.59 -4.72
C LEU A 336 -7.31 20.22 -5.42
N GLY A 337 -6.12 19.91 -5.97
CA GLY A 337 -5.89 18.68 -6.73
C GLY A 337 -6.14 18.81 -8.24
N ARG A 338 -6.38 20.03 -8.76
CA ARG A 338 -6.47 20.30 -10.20
C ARG A 338 -5.53 21.42 -10.63
N ARG A 339 -5.02 21.31 -11.86
CA ARG A 339 -4.31 22.37 -12.58
C ARG A 339 -4.80 22.34 -14.03
N GLY A 340 -5.56 23.35 -14.44
CA GLY A 340 -6.26 23.28 -15.72
C GLY A 340 -7.17 22.03 -15.78
N ASP A 341 -7.26 21.38 -16.94
CA ASP A 341 -8.12 20.20 -17.15
C ASP A 341 -7.57 18.91 -16.53
N THR A 342 -6.40 18.97 -15.90
CA THR A 342 -5.71 17.78 -15.36
C THR A 342 -5.77 17.72 -13.84
N LEU A 343 -5.99 16.52 -13.32
CA LEU A 343 -5.76 16.19 -11.90
C LEU A 343 -4.26 16.27 -11.62
N VAL A 344 -3.88 17.04 -10.60
CA VAL A 344 -2.50 17.16 -10.13
C VAL A 344 -2.40 16.55 -8.75
N SER A 345 -1.50 15.58 -8.59
CA SER A 345 -1.13 15.05 -7.28
C SER A 345 -0.29 16.10 -6.56
N VAL A 346 -0.82 16.64 -5.46
CA VAL A 346 -0.11 17.62 -4.63
C VAL A 346 0.41 16.90 -3.38
N ASN A 347 1.71 16.64 -3.36
CA ASN A 347 2.50 16.13 -2.24
C ASN A 347 3.15 17.27 -1.46
N PHE A 348 3.70 18.27 -2.16
CA PHE A 348 4.31 19.46 -1.56
C PHE A 348 3.69 20.73 -2.15
N PRO A 349 2.75 21.38 -1.43
CA PRO A 349 1.95 22.47 -1.99
C PRO A 349 2.77 23.70 -2.34
N ARG A 350 2.59 24.16 -3.58
CA ARG A 350 3.07 25.43 -4.12
C ARG A 350 1.96 26.48 -4.10
N PHE A 351 2.26 27.65 -3.57
CA PHE A 351 1.35 28.79 -3.49
C PHE A 351 1.83 29.92 -4.41
N TYR A 352 0.89 30.61 -5.06
CA TYR A 352 1.15 31.66 -6.06
C TYR A 352 0.68 33.05 -5.59
N GLY A 353 0.45 33.26 -4.30
CA GLY A 353 0.06 34.56 -3.72
C GLY A 353 -1.45 34.83 -3.74
N TYR A 354 -2.20 34.15 -4.60
CA TYR A 354 -3.67 34.09 -4.57
C TYR A 354 -4.18 32.72 -4.11
N SER A 355 -3.28 31.74 -3.99
CA SER A 355 -3.59 30.39 -3.56
C SER A 355 -3.83 30.30 -2.05
N HIS A 356 -4.65 29.36 -1.63
CA HIS A 356 -4.85 29.05 -0.22
C HIS A 356 -5.28 27.59 -0.02
N MET A 357 -5.08 27.07 1.19
CA MET A 357 -5.58 25.76 1.62
C MET A 357 -6.30 25.91 2.95
N THR A 358 -7.30 25.06 3.20
CA THR A 358 -8.03 25.04 4.46
C THR A 358 -7.88 23.70 5.17
N PHE A 359 -7.79 23.77 6.49
CA PHE A 359 -7.73 22.63 7.40
C PHE A 359 -8.79 22.79 8.50
N GLU A 360 -8.96 21.76 9.32
CA GLU A 360 -9.80 21.86 10.51
C GLU A 360 -9.43 23.08 11.36
N PRO A 361 -10.44 23.77 11.94
CA PRO A 361 -10.19 24.73 13.00
C PRO A 361 -9.31 24.10 14.08
N LEU A 362 -8.47 24.90 14.73
CA LEU A 362 -7.58 24.46 15.81
C LEU A 362 -8.38 24.07 17.07
N LYS A 363 -9.04 22.91 17.04
CA LYS A 363 -9.82 22.35 18.14
C LYS A 363 -8.91 22.05 19.33
N ASN A 364 -9.44 22.16 20.55
CA ASN A 364 -8.73 21.92 21.81
C ASN A 364 -7.45 22.77 22.01
N SER A 365 -7.30 23.87 21.26
CA SER A 365 -6.14 24.77 21.30
C SER A 365 -6.43 26.08 22.06
N TYR A 366 -7.50 26.08 22.87
CA TYR A 366 -8.01 27.29 23.53
C TYR A 366 -7.08 27.83 24.62
N GLN A 367 -6.27 26.98 25.28
CA GLN A 367 -5.33 27.41 26.32
C GLN A 367 -3.88 27.44 25.81
N THR A 368 -3.45 26.39 25.11
CA THR A 368 -2.10 26.27 24.58
C THR A 368 -2.12 25.60 23.21
N PHE A 369 -1.20 26.02 22.34
CA PHE A 369 -0.90 25.32 21.10
C PHE A 369 0.51 25.62 20.62
N GLN A 370 1.03 24.73 19.79
CA GLN A 370 2.28 24.91 19.06
C GLN A 370 2.06 24.59 17.59
N ILE A 371 2.61 25.43 16.71
CA ILE A 371 2.61 25.18 15.26
C ILE A 371 4.04 25.30 14.76
N THR A 372 4.50 24.29 14.03
CA THR A 372 5.78 24.32 13.31
C THR A 372 5.51 24.20 11.81
N LEU A 373 6.14 25.05 11.01
CA LEU A 373 6.01 25.10 9.56
C LEU A 373 7.41 25.13 8.93
N GLU A 374 7.61 24.36 7.86
CA GLU A 374 8.77 24.49 6.98
C GLU A 374 8.35 25.05 5.63
N PHE A 375 8.91 26.21 5.27
CA PHE A 375 8.54 26.93 4.06
C PHE A 375 9.77 27.48 3.34
N LYS A 376 9.65 27.63 2.01
CA LYS A 376 10.59 28.33 1.15
C LYS A 376 9.81 29.36 0.35
N THR A 377 10.21 30.62 0.39
CA THR A 377 9.44 31.72 -0.22
C THR A 377 10.16 32.38 -1.37
N ASP A 378 9.39 32.87 -2.34
CA ASP A 378 9.85 33.68 -3.48
C ASP A 378 9.57 35.19 -3.24
N SER A 379 9.03 35.57 -2.07
CA SER A 379 8.58 36.93 -1.74
C SER A 379 8.93 37.32 -0.31
N GLU A 380 9.12 38.63 -0.06
CA GLU A 380 9.34 39.18 1.29
C GLU A 380 8.04 39.41 2.08
N ASP A 381 6.88 39.36 1.42
CA ASP A 381 5.55 39.53 2.01
C ASP A 381 4.64 38.35 1.65
N GLY A 382 3.81 37.91 2.60
CA GLY A 382 2.85 36.84 2.35
C GLY A 382 2.23 36.22 3.62
N LEU A 383 0.94 35.92 3.58
CA LEU A 383 0.22 35.24 4.66
C LEU A 383 0.53 33.74 4.71
N LEU A 384 1.21 33.26 5.76
CA LEU A 384 1.52 31.84 5.93
C LEU A 384 0.36 31.08 6.59
N LEU A 385 -0.21 31.62 7.66
CA LEU A 385 -1.26 30.97 8.46
C LEU A 385 -2.26 31.99 9.01
N TYR A 386 -3.55 31.64 9.03
CA TYR A 386 -4.59 32.38 9.74
C TYR A 386 -5.69 31.45 10.28
N CYS A 387 -6.12 31.66 11.53
CA CYS A 387 -7.30 31.02 12.09
C CYS A 387 -7.93 31.96 13.13
N GLY A 388 -9.25 32.12 13.11
CA GLY A 388 -9.93 33.06 13.99
C GLY A 388 -11.35 32.65 14.37
N GLU A 389 -12.01 33.50 15.14
CA GLU A 389 -13.42 33.36 15.50
C GLU A 389 -14.34 33.59 14.29
N ASN A 390 -13.91 34.40 13.33
CA ASN A 390 -14.57 34.59 12.04
C ASN A 390 -13.53 34.86 10.94
N GLU A 391 -14.02 34.95 9.71
CA GLU A 391 -13.20 35.12 8.50
C GLU A 391 -12.80 36.59 8.23
N HIS A 392 -13.29 37.52 9.03
CA HIS A 392 -13.05 38.96 8.87
C HIS A 392 -11.99 39.50 9.83
N GLY A 393 -11.40 38.66 10.69
CA GLY A 393 -10.37 39.07 11.65
C GLY A 393 -10.89 39.91 12.80
N ARG A 394 -12.21 39.89 13.06
CA ARG A 394 -12.80 40.54 14.23
C ARG A 394 -12.86 39.52 15.39
N GLY A 395 -12.45 39.91 16.58
CA GLY A 395 -12.44 39.01 17.75
C GLY A 395 -11.14 38.22 17.90
N ASP A 396 -11.26 36.96 18.33
CA ASP A 396 -10.14 36.07 18.60
C ASP A 396 -9.47 35.61 17.30
N PHE A 397 -8.14 35.63 17.23
CA PHE A 397 -7.41 35.12 16.08
C PHE A 397 -5.96 34.74 16.40
N THR A 398 -5.38 33.93 15.54
CA THR A 398 -3.94 33.67 15.45
C THR A 398 -3.51 33.75 13.99
N SER A 399 -2.34 34.34 13.73
CA SER A 399 -1.81 34.47 12.38
C SER A 399 -0.29 34.50 12.36
N LEU A 400 0.28 34.00 11.27
CA LEU A 400 1.70 34.05 10.96
C LEU A 400 1.85 34.57 9.54
N ALA A 401 2.63 35.64 9.35
CA ALA A 401 2.83 36.25 8.05
C ALA A 401 4.27 36.76 7.87
N LEU A 402 4.71 36.80 6.62
CA LEU A 402 5.89 37.54 6.19
C LEU A 402 5.50 38.99 5.93
N VAL A 403 6.23 39.91 6.57
CA VAL A 403 6.06 41.35 6.40
C VAL A 403 7.44 41.98 6.25
N ARG A 404 7.76 42.48 5.06
CA ARG A 404 9.05 43.11 4.71
C ARG A 404 10.26 42.25 5.09
N GLY A 405 10.16 40.95 4.82
CA GLY A 405 11.21 39.96 5.04
C GLY A 405 11.35 39.50 6.50
N LYS A 406 10.43 39.85 7.40
CA LYS A 406 10.40 39.37 8.78
C LYS A 406 9.14 38.56 9.06
N LEU A 407 9.23 37.59 9.96
CA LEU A 407 8.07 36.83 10.43
C LEU A 407 7.34 37.62 11.51
N HIS A 408 6.07 37.86 11.28
CA HIS A 408 5.14 38.48 12.22
C HIS A 408 4.18 37.41 12.72
N TYR A 409 4.34 37.01 13.98
CA TYR A 409 3.38 36.19 14.69
C TYR A 409 2.45 37.07 15.52
N ARG A 410 1.14 36.96 15.28
CA ARG A 410 0.12 37.77 15.95
C ARG A 410 -1.01 36.90 16.46
N PHE A 411 -1.49 37.17 17.67
CA PHE A 411 -2.67 36.53 18.20
C PHE A 411 -3.46 37.47 19.11
N ASN A 412 -4.78 37.30 19.16
CA ASN A 412 -5.69 38.07 19.99
C ASN A 412 -6.60 37.12 20.77
N CYS A 413 -6.71 37.34 22.08
CA CYS A 413 -7.60 36.62 23.00
C CYS A 413 -8.81 37.49 23.41
N GLY A 414 -9.15 38.51 22.62
CA GLY A 414 -10.38 39.31 22.77
C GLY A 414 -10.17 40.73 23.28
N THR A 415 -9.00 41.08 23.82
CA THR A 415 -8.74 42.41 24.43
C THR A 415 -7.53 43.17 23.85
N GLY A 416 -6.94 42.63 22.78
CA GLY A 416 -5.88 43.29 22.02
C GLY A 416 -4.83 42.29 21.52
N ALA A 417 -4.36 42.49 20.28
CA ALA A 417 -3.43 41.58 19.64
C ALA A 417 -2.01 41.69 20.22
N ALA A 418 -1.40 40.56 20.54
CA ALA A 418 0.04 40.42 20.66
C ALA A 418 0.67 40.52 19.27
N GLN A 419 1.86 41.12 19.17
CA GLN A 419 2.70 41.03 17.98
C GLN A 419 4.12 40.66 18.39
N ILE A 420 4.62 39.57 17.81
CA ILE A 420 5.96 39.04 18.00
C ILE A 420 6.62 39.02 16.62
N VAL A 421 7.78 39.66 16.50
CA VAL A 421 8.48 39.83 15.22
C VAL A 421 9.84 39.13 15.30
N SER A 422 10.21 38.41 14.24
CA SER A 422 11.54 37.79 14.17
C SER A 422 12.65 38.83 14.20
N GLU A 423 13.74 38.51 14.89
CA GLU A 423 14.94 39.33 14.93
C GLU A 423 15.63 39.29 13.55
N SER A 424 15.89 38.08 13.08
CA SER A 424 16.43 37.77 11.76
C SER A 424 15.39 37.99 10.65
N ARG A 425 15.90 38.28 9.45
CA ARG A 425 15.13 38.31 8.21
C ARG A 425 15.18 36.93 7.53
N ILE A 426 14.16 36.60 6.77
CA ILE A 426 14.17 35.43 5.89
C ILE A 426 15.13 35.64 4.73
N VAL A 427 15.59 34.54 4.14
CA VAL A 427 16.37 34.49 2.91
C VAL A 427 15.48 33.90 1.81
N VAL A 428 15.11 34.74 0.84
CA VAL A 428 14.28 34.33 -0.30
C VAL A 428 14.97 33.19 -1.06
N GLY A 429 14.21 32.17 -1.42
CA GLY A 429 14.69 30.97 -2.10
C GLY A 429 15.37 29.92 -1.20
N GLN A 430 15.40 30.11 0.12
CA GLN A 430 15.88 29.10 1.08
C GLN A 430 14.76 28.56 1.97
N TRP A 431 14.94 27.34 2.46
CA TRP A 431 14.05 26.75 3.46
C TRP A 431 14.29 27.37 4.83
N HIS A 432 13.20 27.74 5.48
CA HIS A 432 13.17 28.15 6.87
C HIS A 432 12.22 27.25 7.65
N THR A 433 12.58 26.94 8.89
CA THR A 433 11.72 26.29 9.87
C THR A 433 11.24 27.33 10.86
N VAL A 434 9.93 27.52 10.99
CA VAL A 434 9.35 28.44 11.97
C VAL A 434 8.50 27.67 12.97
N THR A 435 8.72 27.94 14.26
CA THR A 435 7.87 27.44 15.34
C THR A 435 7.24 28.60 16.09
N VAL A 436 5.93 28.56 16.23
CA VAL A 436 5.16 29.45 17.11
C VAL A 436 4.53 28.64 18.22
N PHE A 437 4.49 29.23 19.40
CA PHE A 437 3.85 28.67 20.57
C PHE A 437 3.01 29.72 21.27
N ARG A 438 1.93 29.28 21.87
CA ARG A 438 1.12 30.08 22.76
C ARG A 438 0.74 29.26 23.99
N ASP A 439 0.78 29.91 25.15
CA ASP A 439 0.18 29.45 26.40
C ASP A 439 -0.46 30.64 27.12
N GLY A 440 -1.79 30.62 27.21
CA GLY A 440 -2.57 31.72 27.73
C GLY A 440 -2.31 33.03 26.95
N MET A 441 -1.98 34.09 27.68
CA MET A 441 -1.66 35.39 27.08
C MET A 441 -0.25 35.45 26.48
N SER A 442 0.61 34.47 26.78
CA SER A 442 2.00 34.48 26.39
C SER A 442 2.22 33.64 25.13
N GLY A 443 3.15 34.06 24.30
CA GLY A 443 3.58 33.26 23.16
C GLY A 443 5.03 33.54 22.81
N TRP A 444 5.59 32.69 21.98
CA TRP A 444 6.92 32.90 21.42
C TRP A 444 6.99 32.47 19.95
N LEU A 445 7.93 33.06 19.23
CA LEU A 445 8.27 32.77 17.85
C LEU A 445 9.76 32.37 17.78
N ARG A 446 10.06 31.30 17.08
CA ARG A 446 11.43 30.87 16.75
C ARG A 446 11.54 30.63 15.25
N MET A 447 12.55 31.21 14.62
CA MET A 447 12.91 30.94 13.23
C MET A 447 14.24 30.20 13.22
N ASP A 448 14.33 29.09 12.50
CA ASP A 448 15.48 28.22 12.38
C ASP A 448 16.11 27.90 13.76
N ASN A 449 17.40 28.22 13.90
CA ASN A 449 18.14 28.03 15.13
C ASN A 449 18.22 29.29 16.01
N ASP A 450 17.44 30.32 15.72
CA ASP A 450 17.42 31.56 16.51
C ASP A 450 16.93 31.29 17.95
N THR A 451 17.28 32.20 18.85
CA THR A 451 16.70 32.22 20.20
C THR A 451 15.22 32.59 20.14
N PRO A 452 14.32 31.86 20.83
CA PRO A 452 12.89 32.19 20.84
C PRO A 452 12.63 33.62 21.34
N ILE A 453 11.78 34.35 20.62
CA ILE A 453 11.36 35.71 20.98
C ILE A 453 9.95 35.62 21.56
N SER A 454 9.80 36.10 22.78
CA SER A 454 8.52 36.06 23.50
C SER A 454 7.75 37.37 23.39
N GLY A 455 6.43 37.28 23.46
CA GLY A 455 5.53 38.42 23.61
C GLY A 455 4.25 38.02 24.32
N ARG A 456 3.43 39.01 24.65
CA ARG A 456 2.20 38.84 25.42
C ARG A 456 1.06 39.65 24.83
N SER A 457 -0.15 39.08 24.81
CA SER A 457 -1.37 39.79 24.41
C SER A 457 -1.80 40.80 25.48
N GLN A 458 -2.52 41.84 25.04
CA GLN A 458 -3.04 42.86 25.94
C GLN A 458 -4.36 42.38 26.56
N GLY A 459 -4.56 42.66 27.86
CA GLY A 459 -5.79 42.36 28.59
C GLY A 459 -5.71 41.17 29.55
N GLN A 460 -6.88 40.61 29.92
CA GLN A 460 -7.02 39.59 30.99
C GLN A 460 -7.39 38.20 30.49
N TYR A 461 -7.85 38.08 29.24
CA TYR A 461 -8.30 36.79 28.70
C TYR A 461 -7.11 35.92 28.26
N THR A 462 -7.13 34.66 28.69
CA THR A 462 -6.12 33.65 28.38
C THR A 462 -6.58 32.61 27.37
N LYS A 463 -7.91 32.49 27.20
CA LYS A 463 -8.52 31.56 26.25
C LYS A 463 -8.66 32.21 24.89
N ILE A 464 -8.54 31.41 23.84
CA ILE A 464 -8.77 31.82 22.46
C ILE A 464 -9.78 30.89 21.80
N THR A 465 -10.73 31.44 21.05
CA THR A 465 -11.75 30.68 20.35
C THR A 465 -11.52 30.73 18.84
N PHE A 466 -11.50 29.56 18.21
CA PHE A 466 -11.39 29.43 16.75
C PHE A 466 -12.67 28.79 16.22
N ARG A 467 -13.33 29.47 15.27
CA ARG A 467 -14.50 28.94 14.55
C ARG A 467 -14.29 28.91 13.03
N SER A 468 -13.40 29.75 12.50
CA SER A 468 -13.00 29.67 11.09
C SER A 468 -12.13 28.45 10.84
N PRO A 469 -12.06 27.95 9.59
CA PRO A 469 -11.02 27.02 9.17
C PRO A 469 -9.61 27.58 9.47
N LEU A 470 -8.63 26.67 9.55
CA LEU A 470 -7.23 27.05 9.52
C LEU A 470 -6.82 27.27 8.06
N TYR A 471 -6.59 28.52 7.70
CA TYR A 471 -6.10 28.95 6.40
C TYR A 471 -4.57 28.86 6.34
N VAL A 472 -4.04 28.26 5.28
CA VAL A 472 -2.61 28.11 5.00
C VAL A 472 -2.29 28.73 3.64
N GLY A 473 -1.23 29.54 3.59
CA GLY A 473 -0.69 30.19 2.38
C GLY A 473 -1.52 31.36 1.82
N GLY A 474 -2.74 31.58 2.30
CA GLY A 474 -3.59 32.67 1.87
C GLY A 474 -4.98 32.57 2.48
N SER A 475 -5.87 33.51 2.17
CA SER A 475 -7.29 33.45 2.55
C SER A 475 -8.12 34.21 1.51
N PRO A 476 -9.34 33.74 1.17
CA PRO A 476 -10.27 34.48 0.30
C PRO A 476 -10.54 35.90 0.81
N SER A 477 -10.50 36.09 2.13
CA SER A 477 -10.78 37.36 2.81
C SER A 477 -9.51 38.14 3.20
N ALA A 478 -8.35 37.87 2.59
CA ALA A 478 -7.06 38.46 2.98
C ALA A 478 -7.06 40.00 3.07
N TYR A 479 -7.87 40.69 2.25
CA TYR A 479 -8.05 42.14 2.32
C TYR A 479 -8.63 42.61 3.67
N TRP A 480 -9.59 41.88 4.22
CA TRP A 480 -10.22 42.20 5.51
C TRP A 480 -9.33 41.82 6.71
N LEU A 481 -8.40 40.89 6.50
CA LEU A 481 -7.52 40.37 7.53
C LEU A 481 -6.28 41.22 7.82
N VAL A 482 -6.00 42.29 7.06
CA VAL A 482 -4.77 43.09 7.18
C VAL A 482 -4.47 43.54 8.62
N ARG A 483 -5.51 43.88 9.39
CA ARG A 483 -5.33 44.27 10.81
C ARG A 483 -4.83 43.09 11.65
N ALA A 484 -5.37 41.90 11.42
CA ALA A 484 -5.00 40.68 12.12
C ALA A 484 -3.61 40.17 11.68
N THR A 485 -3.34 40.13 10.37
CA THR A 485 -2.17 39.46 9.78
C THR A 485 -0.98 40.39 9.53
N GLY A 486 -1.22 41.68 9.31
CA GLY A 486 -0.19 42.66 8.93
C GLY A 486 0.10 42.72 7.43
N THR A 487 -0.57 41.89 6.61
CA THR A 487 -0.44 41.87 5.14
C THR A 487 -1.75 41.44 4.48
N ASN A 488 -2.05 41.97 3.28
CA ASN A 488 -3.11 41.48 2.40
C ASN A 488 -2.59 40.56 1.29
N ARG A 489 -1.27 40.33 1.23
CA ARG A 489 -0.65 39.47 0.21
C ARG A 489 -0.73 38.02 0.67
N GLY A 490 -1.13 37.11 -0.21
CA GLY A 490 -0.95 35.67 0.03
C GLY A 490 0.51 35.26 -0.12
N PHE A 491 0.82 34.07 0.37
CA PHE A 491 2.14 33.48 0.31
C PHE A 491 2.50 33.05 -1.12
N ILE A 492 3.74 33.33 -1.53
CA ILE A 492 4.33 32.85 -2.78
C ILE A 492 5.51 31.97 -2.40
N GLY A 493 5.42 30.68 -2.71
CA GLY A 493 6.46 29.71 -2.36
C GLY A 493 5.95 28.30 -2.12
N CYS A 494 6.76 27.52 -1.40
CA CYS A 494 6.53 26.12 -1.08
C CYS A 494 6.38 25.92 0.42
N ILE A 495 5.47 25.04 0.82
CA ILE A 495 5.38 24.52 2.19
C ILE A 495 5.62 23.01 2.12
N GLN A 496 6.58 22.49 2.89
CA GLN A 496 6.89 21.05 2.87
C GLN A 496 6.40 20.29 4.09
N SER A 497 6.25 20.97 5.25
CA SER A 497 5.78 20.34 6.47
C SER A 497 4.93 21.29 7.31
N LEU A 498 3.91 20.74 7.96
CA LEU A 498 3.06 21.42 8.93
C LEU A 498 2.87 20.48 10.13
N THR A 499 3.24 20.95 11.32
CA THR A 499 3.06 20.21 12.57
C THR A 499 2.23 21.04 13.52
N ILE A 500 1.16 20.45 14.08
CA ILE A 500 0.27 21.10 15.04
C ILE A 500 0.29 20.27 16.32
N ASN A 501 0.65 20.89 17.45
CA ASN A 501 0.76 20.25 18.76
C ASN A 501 1.62 18.97 18.72
N ASN A 502 2.80 19.06 18.10
CA ASN A 502 3.75 17.96 17.89
C ASN A 502 3.24 16.79 17.05
N LYS A 503 2.08 16.94 16.39
CA LYS A 503 1.54 15.97 15.45
C LYS A 503 1.73 16.48 14.02
N ALA A 504 2.44 15.73 13.20
CA ALA A 504 2.55 16.02 11.77
C ALA A 504 1.15 15.99 11.14
N THR A 505 0.83 17.06 10.42
CA THR A 505 -0.41 17.20 9.66
C THR A 505 -0.11 16.83 8.21
N ASP A 506 -0.79 15.81 7.68
CA ASP A 506 -0.70 15.47 6.26
C ASP A 506 -1.31 16.60 5.42
N ILE A 507 -0.46 17.38 4.77
CA ILE A 507 -0.86 18.56 3.98
C ILE A 507 -1.40 18.21 2.60
N ARG A 508 -1.49 16.93 2.25
CA ARG A 508 -2.08 16.48 0.98
C ARG A 508 -3.60 16.69 0.94
N PRO A 509 -4.20 16.73 -0.27
CA PRO A 509 -5.65 16.79 -0.43
C PRO A 509 -6.36 15.58 0.20
N TRP A 510 -7.51 15.81 0.83
CA TRP A 510 -8.43 14.74 1.23
C TRP A 510 -8.85 13.89 0.00
N PRO A 511 -9.01 12.56 0.12
CA PRO A 511 -8.99 11.74 1.34
C PRO A 511 -7.61 11.23 1.76
N LEU A 512 -6.55 11.49 0.98
CA LEU A 512 -5.21 11.02 1.30
C LEU A 512 -4.58 11.80 2.45
N GLY A 513 -4.77 13.12 2.48
CA GLY A 513 -4.33 14.00 3.56
C GLY A 513 -5.48 14.71 4.29
N LYS A 514 -5.13 15.78 5.01
CA LYS A 514 -6.05 16.52 5.88
C LYS A 514 -6.51 17.87 5.34
N ALA A 515 -6.02 18.29 4.18
CA ALA A 515 -6.49 19.51 3.54
C ALA A 515 -7.94 19.33 3.08
N LEU A 516 -8.84 20.15 3.61
CA LEU A 516 -10.29 20.05 3.38
C LEU A 516 -10.69 20.67 2.05
N SER A 517 -10.09 21.82 1.74
CA SER A 517 -10.24 22.51 0.47
C SER A 517 -8.97 23.31 0.17
N GLY A 518 -8.92 23.88 -1.02
CA GLY A 518 -7.88 24.80 -1.43
C GLY A 518 -8.09 25.26 -2.84
N ALA A 519 -7.39 26.32 -3.20
CA ALA A 519 -7.49 26.96 -4.48
C ALA A 519 -6.13 27.25 -5.08
N ASP A 520 -5.99 26.95 -6.37
CA ASP A 520 -4.85 27.28 -7.19
C ASP A 520 -3.52 26.79 -6.60
N ILE A 521 -3.51 25.55 -6.11
CA ILE A 521 -2.33 24.95 -5.49
C ILE A 521 -1.55 24.13 -6.52
N GLY A 522 -0.26 24.41 -6.63
CA GLY A 522 0.67 23.62 -7.46
C GLY A 522 1.45 22.58 -6.67
N GLU A 523 2.36 21.90 -7.36
CA GLU A 523 3.31 20.95 -6.79
C GLU A 523 4.73 21.52 -6.86
N CYS A 524 5.46 21.54 -5.75
CA CYS A 524 6.81 22.08 -5.71
C CYS A 524 7.86 21.12 -6.29
N SER A 525 7.61 19.81 -6.23
CA SER A 525 8.57 18.78 -6.63
C SER A 525 8.61 18.46 -8.13
N ASP A 526 7.72 19.05 -8.95
CA ASP A 526 7.56 18.73 -10.39
C ASP A 526 8.89 18.70 -11.18
N SER A 527 9.81 19.63 -10.87
CA SER A 527 11.07 19.78 -11.62
C SER A 527 12.27 19.04 -11.02
N VAL A 528 12.11 18.43 -9.84
CA VAL A 528 13.24 17.89 -9.07
C VAL A 528 13.92 16.73 -9.81
N CYS A 529 13.13 15.85 -10.42
CA CYS A 529 13.65 14.68 -11.12
C CYS A 529 13.97 14.91 -12.60
N ASP A 530 13.60 16.05 -13.18
CA ASP A 530 13.88 16.36 -14.60
C ASP A 530 15.37 16.55 -14.88
N LEU A 531 16.12 17.00 -13.88
CA LEU A 531 17.56 17.28 -13.98
C LEU A 531 18.44 16.17 -13.37
N VAL A 532 17.82 15.11 -12.83
CA VAL A 532 18.52 14.06 -12.09
C VAL A 532 18.44 12.75 -12.88
N SER A 533 19.60 12.17 -13.16
CA SER A 533 19.70 10.85 -13.80
C SER A 533 20.33 9.85 -12.84
N CYS A 534 19.51 8.97 -12.27
CA CYS A 534 19.98 7.86 -11.45
C CYS A 534 20.63 6.78 -12.35
N THR A 535 21.74 6.20 -11.90
CA THR A 535 22.50 5.19 -12.64
C THR A 535 22.03 3.77 -12.30
N ASN A 536 22.53 2.75 -13.02
CA ASN A 536 22.29 1.33 -12.74
C ASN A 536 20.81 0.91 -12.59
N GLY A 537 19.91 1.56 -13.33
CA GLY A 537 18.47 1.27 -13.29
C GLY A 537 17.75 1.87 -12.08
N GLY A 538 18.39 2.78 -11.34
CA GLY A 538 17.75 3.56 -10.29
C GLY A 538 16.67 4.50 -10.82
N VAL A 539 15.68 4.79 -9.98
CA VAL A 539 14.56 5.67 -10.31
C VAL A 539 14.63 6.91 -9.41
N CYS A 540 14.55 8.10 -10.00
CA CYS A 540 14.48 9.32 -9.21
C CYS A 540 13.12 9.44 -8.53
N PHE A 541 13.13 9.72 -7.23
CA PHE A 541 11.95 9.96 -6.43
C PHE A 541 12.11 11.28 -5.68
N ALA A 542 11.18 12.22 -5.88
CA ALA A 542 11.17 13.46 -5.13
C ALA A 542 10.66 13.21 -3.71
N ASN A 543 11.57 13.19 -2.75
CA ASN A 543 11.25 12.96 -1.34
C ASN A 543 11.00 14.25 -0.57
N ARG A 544 11.30 15.41 -1.17
CA ARG A 544 11.00 16.76 -0.67
C ARG A 544 10.64 17.67 -1.83
N ALA A 545 10.09 18.84 -1.52
CA ALA A 545 9.75 19.87 -2.50
C ALA A 545 10.91 20.26 -3.44
N ASP A 546 12.16 20.19 -2.98
CA ASP A 546 13.36 20.42 -3.80
C ASP A 546 14.47 19.37 -3.57
N GLY A 547 14.09 18.23 -3.00
CA GLY A 547 15.00 17.13 -2.70
C GLY A 547 14.60 15.87 -3.44
N TYR A 548 15.60 15.11 -3.85
CA TYR A 548 15.42 13.80 -4.45
C TYR A 548 16.16 12.72 -3.67
N ILE A 549 15.72 11.50 -3.89
CA ILE A 549 16.49 10.30 -3.63
C ILE A 549 16.47 9.44 -4.90
N CYS A 550 17.60 8.83 -5.24
CA CYS A 550 17.60 7.75 -6.21
C CYS A 550 17.23 6.45 -5.50
N LEU A 551 16.14 5.82 -5.95
CA LEU A 551 15.71 4.50 -5.49
C LEU A 551 16.61 3.45 -6.15
N CYS A 552 17.66 3.06 -5.45
CA CYS A 552 18.70 2.18 -5.97
C CYS A 552 18.28 0.72 -5.95
N PRO A 553 18.32 0.00 -7.08
CA PRO A 553 18.00 -1.42 -7.11
C PRO A 553 18.90 -2.22 -6.16
N LEU A 554 18.45 -3.41 -5.74
CA LEU A 554 19.25 -4.29 -4.90
C LEU A 554 20.68 -4.47 -5.44
N GLY A 555 21.66 -4.38 -4.54
CA GLY A 555 23.09 -4.48 -4.88
C GLY A 555 23.70 -3.20 -5.44
N PHE A 556 22.97 -2.09 -5.48
CA PHE A 556 23.50 -0.77 -5.80
C PHE A 556 23.24 0.22 -4.66
N ARG A 557 24.14 1.19 -4.52
CA ARG A 557 24.06 2.27 -3.51
C ARG A 557 24.78 3.52 -4.01
N GLY A 558 24.73 4.59 -3.21
CA GLY A 558 25.27 5.90 -3.58
C GLY A 558 24.14 6.89 -3.84
N ALA A 559 24.49 8.17 -4.00
CA ALA A 559 23.48 9.22 -4.18
C ALA A 559 22.74 9.09 -5.52
N LEU A 560 23.42 8.52 -6.53
CA LEU A 560 22.92 8.26 -7.87
C LEU A 560 22.96 6.75 -8.21
N CYS A 561 23.06 5.87 -7.22
CA CYS A 561 23.17 4.41 -7.39
C CYS A 561 24.42 3.93 -8.15
N GLU A 562 25.49 4.71 -8.09
CA GLU A 562 26.73 4.53 -8.85
C GLU A 562 27.63 3.39 -8.36
N GLU A 563 27.49 2.97 -7.09
CA GLU A 563 28.31 1.93 -6.47
C GLU A 563 27.58 0.58 -6.47
N SER A 564 28.25 -0.49 -6.92
CA SER A 564 27.74 -1.86 -6.80
C SER A 564 28.33 -2.59 -5.58
N PHE A 565 27.55 -3.47 -4.94
CA PHE A 565 27.99 -4.33 -3.84
C PHE A 565 27.23 -5.66 -3.80
N SER A 566 27.81 -6.67 -3.13
CA SER A 566 27.16 -7.97 -2.94
C SER A 566 26.27 -7.94 -1.69
N LEU A 567 24.95 -8.00 -1.89
CA LEU A 567 23.97 -8.07 -0.81
C LEU A 567 23.95 -9.46 -0.16
N SER A 568 24.22 -9.53 1.13
CA SER A 568 24.28 -10.79 1.90
C SER A 568 23.58 -10.70 3.26
N SER A 569 23.42 -9.51 3.83
CA SER A 569 22.69 -9.27 5.08
C SER A 569 21.77 -8.05 4.95
N PRO A 570 20.53 -8.22 4.46
CA PRO A 570 19.60 -7.14 4.17
C PRO A 570 19.29 -6.23 5.36
N LEU A 571 19.69 -4.96 5.24
CA LEU A 571 19.35 -3.86 6.13
C LEU A 571 18.30 -2.98 5.46
N PHE A 572 17.18 -2.80 6.14
CA PHE A 572 16.08 -1.92 5.73
C PHE A 572 16.11 -0.65 6.57
N ASN A 573 15.85 0.47 5.91
CA ASN A 573 15.86 1.79 6.52
C ASN A 573 14.72 2.65 5.98
N GLU A 574 13.87 3.13 6.89
CA GLU A 574 12.73 3.98 6.55
C GLU A 574 13.11 5.30 5.88
N THR A 575 14.24 5.90 6.27
CA THR A 575 14.65 7.24 5.82
C THR A 575 14.99 7.28 4.33
N VAL A 576 15.32 6.13 3.76
CA VAL A 576 15.69 5.97 2.34
C VAL A 576 14.66 5.15 1.56
N PHE A 577 13.46 4.92 2.10
CA PHE A 577 12.41 4.13 1.45
C PHE A 577 12.92 2.75 0.98
N SER A 578 13.27 1.89 1.94
CA SER A 578 13.82 0.56 1.63
C SER A 578 12.73 -0.50 1.55
N TYR A 579 12.73 -1.30 0.49
CA TYR A 579 11.93 -2.54 0.44
C TYR A 579 12.56 -3.55 -0.51
N ALA A 580 12.27 -4.83 -0.28
CA ALA A 580 12.54 -5.92 -1.21
C ALA A 580 11.22 -6.51 -1.70
N VAL A 581 11.22 -7.07 -2.91
CA VAL A 581 10.05 -7.67 -3.54
C VAL A 581 10.44 -8.97 -4.21
N ILE A 582 9.67 -10.02 -3.91
CA ILE A 582 9.96 -11.37 -4.41
C ILE A 582 8.69 -11.95 -5.02
N PRO A 583 8.75 -12.52 -6.24
CA PRO A 583 7.62 -13.24 -6.81
C PRO A 583 7.35 -14.51 -5.99
N TRP A 584 6.08 -14.90 -5.89
CA TRP A 584 5.74 -16.12 -5.15
C TRP A 584 6.44 -17.36 -5.76
N PRO A 585 7.06 -18.21 -4.94
CA PRO A 585 7.91 -19.32 -5.40
C PRO A 585 7.22 -20.42 -6.24
N GLN A 586 5.88 -20.46 -6.27
CA GLN A 586 5.03 -21.25 -7.18
C GLN A 586 3.75 -20.44 -7.49
N SER A 587 2.92 -20.91 -8.44
CA SER A 587 1.64 -20.25 -8.74
C SER A 587 0.80 -20.12 -7.45
N SER A 588 0.38 -18.89 -7.14
CA SER A 588 -0.32 -18.52 -5.91
C SER A 588 -1.44 -19.49 -5.56
N ARG A 589 -2.12 -20.06 -6.56
CA ARG A 589 -3.20 -21.05 -6.45
C ARG A 589 -2.89 -22.32 -5.64
N SER A 590 -1.63 -22.65 -5.34
CA SER A 590 -1.27 -23.90 -4.64
C SER A 590 -1.02 -23.74 -3.13
N TYR A 591 -0.80 -22.52 -2.63
CA TYR A 591 -0.36 -22.26 -1.25
C TYR A 591 -1.48 -21.83 -0.29
N LEU A 592 -2.73 -21.79 -0.74
CA LEU A 592 -3.71 -20.93 -0.08
C LEU A 592 -4.64 -21.68 0.88
N SER A 593 -4.40 -22.98 1.10
CA SER A 593 -4.93 -23.73 2.24
C SER A 593 -3.94 -23.84 3.40
N PHE A 594 -2.63 -23.76 3.16
CA PHE A 594 -1.59 -23.83 4.21
C PHE A 594 -0.36 -22.99 3.83
N MET A 595 0.12 -22.18 4.77
CA MET A 595 1.42 -21.51 4.65
C MET A 595 2.13 -21.42 6.01
N GLU A 596 3.46 -21.38 5.99
CA GLU A 596 4.29 -21.05 7.13
C GLU A 596 5.44 -20.13 6.73
N PHE A 597 5.64 -19.07 7.50
CA PHE A 597 6.79 -18.19 7.46
C PHE A 597 7.67 -18.43 8.69
N GLU A 598 8.98 -18.55 8.46
CA GLU A 598 9.99 -18.40 9.52
C GLU A 598 10.86 -17.20 9.17
N VAL A 599 10.92 -16.22 10.08
CA VAL A 599 11.64 -14.96 9.88
C VAL A 599 12.62 -14.75 11.03
N THR A 600 13.89 -14.53 10.71
CA THR A 600 14.89 -14.08 11.69
C THR A 600 15.19 -12.61 11.42
N PHE A 601 14.90 -11.75 12.38
CA PHE A 601 14.98 -10.30 12.21
C PHE A 601 15.47 -9.58 13.47
N ARG A 602 15.96 -8.35 13.29
CA ARG A 602 16.41 -7.46 14.36
C ARG A 602 15.82 -6.05 14.12
N PRO A 603 14.76 -5.65 14.85
CA PRO A 603 14.13 -4.35 14.69
C PRO A 603 14.95 -3.25 15.37
N SER A 604 15.04 -2.06 14.76
CA SER A 604 15.61 -0.87 15.41
C SER A 604 14.55 0.18 15.75
N LEU A 605 13.33 0.03 15.23
CA LEU A 605 12.18 0.88 15.54
C LEU A 605 10.99 0.03 16.04
N PRO A 606 10.07 0.61 16.83
CA PRO A 606 8.95 -0.12 17.43
C PRO A 606 7.80 -0.43 16.47
N ASP A 607 7.77 0.18 15.29
CA ASP A 607 6.74 -0.04 14.28
C ASP A 607 7.38 -0.37 12.93
N GLY A 608 6.70 -1.17 12.10
CA GLY A 608 7.09 -1.38 10.70
C GLY A 608 6.59 -2.68 10.10
N VAL A 609 6.40 -2.72 8.77
CA VAL A 609 5.96 -3.91 8.05
C VAL A 609 7.13 -4.85 7.74
N LEU A 610 7.06 -6.09 8.23
CA LEU A 610 8.05 -7.13 7.90
C LEU A 610 7.73 -7.77 6.55
N LEU A 611 6.47 -8.20 6.34
CA LEU A 611 6.00 -8.84 5.12
C LEU A 611 4.61 -8.32 4.74
N TYR A 612 4.35 -8.14 3.44
CA TYR A 612 3.03 -7.78 2.92
C TYR A 612 2.76 -8.38 1.54
N SER A 613 1.53 -8.84 1.31
CA SER A 613 1.02 -9.18 -0.01
C SER A 613 -0.50 -9.12 0.00
N ASP A 614 -1.10 -8.76 -1.14
CA ASP A 614 -2.55 -8.66 -1.28
C ASP A 614 -3.05 -9.12 -2.66
N ASP A 615 -4.36 -9.06 -2.84
CA ASP A 615 -5.00 -9.11 -4.14
C ASP A 615 -5.68 -7.78 -4.46
N SER A 616 -5.42 -7.24 -5.65
CA SER A 616 -6.02 -5.97 -6.07
C SER A 616 -7.51 -6.08 -6.35
N GLY A 617 -8.00 -7.27 -6.70
CA GLY A 617 -9.40 -7.53 -7.08
C GLY A 617 -10.30 -7.99 -5.93
N SER A 618 -9.74 -8.37 -4.78
CA SER A 618 -10.49 -8.81 -3.60
C SER A 618 -10.08 -8.09 -2.32
N GLY A 619 -10.72 -8.44 -1.20
CA GLY A 619 -10.34 -7.96 0.14
C GLY A 619 -9.14 -8.71 0.74
N ASP A 620 -8.60 -9.69 0.03
CA ASP A 620 -7.62 -10.64 0.55
C ASP A 620 -6.26 -9.98 0.72
N PHE A 621 -5.64 -10.24 1.87
CA PHE A 621 -4.27 -9.80 2.15
C PHE A 621 -3.64 -10.63 3.25
N LEU A 622 -2.32 -10.56 3.30
CA LEU A 622 -1.48 -11.10 4.34
C LEU A 622 -0.43 -10.07 4.74
N ALA A 623 -0.29 -9.81 6.03
CA ALA A 623 0.68 -8.89 6.58
C ALA A 623 1.28 -9.41 7.87
N ILE A 624 2.60 -9.22 8.03
CA ILE A 624 3.29 -9.34 9.31
C ILE A 624 3.85 -7.97 9.65
N ASN A 625 3.41 -7.39 10.75
CA ASN A 625 3.77 -6.05 11.18
C ASN A 625 4.39 -6.08 12.57
N LEU A 626 5.19 -5.06 12.85
CA LEU A 626 5.53 -4.62 14.19
C LEU A 626 4.65 -3.40 14.52
N ALA A 627 3.96 -3.43 15.66
CA ALA A 627 3.10 -2.36 16.14
C ALA A 627 3.32 -2.15 17.64
N ASP A 628 3.98 -1.04 17.99
CA ASP A 628 4.42 -0.73 19.35
C ASP A 628 5.22 -1.87 20.02
N ARG A 629 6.20 -2.43 19.28
CA ARG A 629 7.05 -3.56 19.67
C ARG A 629 6.35 -4.91 19.82
N TYR A 630 5.08 -5.04 19.45
CA TYR A 630 4.45 -6.36 19.34
C TYR A 630 4.43 -6.80 17.89
N VAL A 631 4.63 -8.10 17.66
CA VAL A 631 4.51 -8.67 16.32
C VAL A 631 3.05 -9.03 16.08
N GLU A 632 2.49 -8.56 14.97
CA GLU A 632 1.12 -8.84 14.54
C GLU A 632 1.13 -9.58 13.21
N PHE A 633 0.46 -10.73 13.18
CA PHE A 633 0.09 -11.42 11.97
C PHE A 633 -1.38 -11.11 11.63
N ARG A 634 -1.58 -10.46 10.48
CA ARG A 634 -2.89 -10.04 9.98
C ARG A 634 -3.16 -10.68 8.63
N PHE A 635 -4.36 -11.22 8.44
CA PHE A 635 -4.74 -11.76 7.13
C PHE A 635 -6.26 -11.73 6.95
N ASP A 636 -6.72 -11.64 5.71
CA ASP A 636 -8.14 -11.73 5.34
C ASP A 636 -8.30 -12.71 4.17
N CYS A 637 -9.27 -13.61 4.27
CA CYS A 637 -9.61 -14.58 3.23
C CYS A 637 -10.77 -14.12 2.32
N GLY A 638 -11.15 -12.84 2.39
CA GLY A 638 -12.21 -12.21 1.58
C GLY A 638 -13.55 -12.02 2.30
N SER A 639 -13.65 -12.33 3.59
CA SER A 639 -14.89 -12.18 4.38
C SER A 639 -14.66 -11.69 5.81
N GLY A 640 -13.51 -11.07 6.07
CA GLY A 640 -13.16 -10.49 7.36
C GLY A 640 -11.80 -11.01 7.86
N GLY A 641 -11.02 -10.09 8.44
CA GLY A 641 -9.63 -10.35 8.80
C GLY A 641 -9.44 -10.99 10.17
N ALA A 642 -8.33 -11.70 10.35
CA ALA A 642 -7.78 -12.07 11.64
C ALA A 642 -6.64 -11.11 12.03
N VAL A 643 -6.50 -10.86 13.33
CA VAL A 643 -5.33 -10.17 13.91
C VAL A 643 -4.81 -11.02 15.05
N ILE A 644 -3.61 -11.58 14.90
CA ILE A 644 -2.94 -12.39 15.91
C ILE A 644 -1.72 -11.60 16.38
N ARG A 645 -1.66 -11.26 17.66
CA ARG A 645 -0.59 -10.44 18.25
C ARG A 645 0.25 -11.28 19.19
N SER A 646 1.56 -11.02 19.25
CA SER A 646 2.46 -11.63 20.23
C SER A 646 2.00 -11.34 21.66
N GLU A 647 2.32 -12.24 22.59
CA GLU A 647 1.92 -12.10 24.00
C GLU A 647 2.64 -10.92 24.66
N GLU A 648 3.93 -10.77 24.37
CA GLU A 648 4.79 -9.74 24.96
C GLU A 648 5.44 -8.87 23.88
N GLN A 649 5.92 -7.69 24.32
CA GLN A 649 6.75 -6.81 23.50
C GLN A 649 8.12 -7.45 23.26
N ILE A 650 8.61 -7.35 22.02
CA ILE A 650 9.98 -7.71 21.69
C ILE A 650 10.92 -6.55 22.01
N SER A 651 12.17 -6.88 22.34
CA SER A 651 13.22 -5.88 22.54
C SER A 651 13.68 -5.29 21.21
N LEU A 652 14.06 -4.01 21.22
CA LEU A 652 14.70 -3.38 20.06
C LEU A 652 16.19 -3.71 20.05
N ASP A 653 16.77 -3.67 18.86
CA ASP A 653 18.19 -3.93 18.61
C ASP A 653 18.68 -5.31 19.09
N SER A 654 17.77 -6.28 19.18
CA SER A 654 18.03 -7.70 19.47
C SER A 654 17.49 -8.61 18.37
N TRP A 655 18.05 -9.80 18.25
CA TRP A 655 17.58 -10.80 17.29
C TRP A 655 16.36 -11.53 17.82
N HIS A 656 15.40 -11.74 16.92
CA HIS A 656 14.17 -12.48 17.18
C HIS A 656 13.94 -13.55 16.11
N GLU A 657 13.39 -14.68 16.52
CA GLU A 657 12.91 -15.74 15.65
C GLU A 657 11.38 -15.73 15.64
N LEU A 658 10.78 -15.47 14.49
CA LEU A 658 9.33 -15.49 14.29
C LEU A 658 8.93 -16.71 13.50
N ARG A 659 7.93 -17.45 14.00
CA ARG A 659 7.22 -18.49 13.25
C ARG A 659 5.76 -18.09 13.12
N VAL A 660 5.26 -18.04 11.89
CA VAL A 660 3.86 -17.77 11.61
C VAL A 660 3.33 -18.84 10.68
N SER A 661 2.23 -19.49 11.03
CA SER A 661 1.57 -20.44 10.16
C SER A 661 0.10 -20.10 9.98
N ARG A 662 -0.47 -20.47 8.84
CA ARG A 662 -1.90 -20.36 8.56
C ARG A 662 -2.37 -21.62 7.86
N THR A 663 -3.41 -22.24 8.41
CA THR A 663 -4.15 -23.34 7.77
C THR A 663 -5.60 -22.92 7.63
N ALA A 664 -6.09 -22.76 6.40
CA ALA A 664 -7.41 -22.23 6.12
C ALA A 664 -7.63 -20.89 6.87
N LYS A 665 -8.63 -20.81 7.76
CA LYS A 665 -8.88 -19.60 8.54
C LYS A 665 -8.04 -19.48 9.81
N SER A 666 -7.43 -20.57 10.26
CA SER A 666 -6.67 -20.60 11.50
C SER A 666 -5.25 -20.12 11.24
N GLY A 667 -4.78 -19.18 12.06
CA GLY A 667 -3.40 -18.73 12.09
C GLY A 667 -2.77 -19.00 13.46
N ILE A 668 -1.46 -19.19 13.47
CA ILE A 668 -0.63 -19.31 14.66
C ILE A 668 0.56 -18.38 14.49
N LEU A 669 0.90 -17.62 15.52
CA LEU A 669 2.08 -16.77 15.60
C LEU A 669 2.87 -17.12 16.87
N GLN A 670 4.17 -17.30 16.73
CA GLN A 670 5.08 -17.48 17.85
C GLN A 670 6.35 -16.67 17.62
N VAL A 671 6.77 -15.93 18.64
CA VAL A 671 8.01 -15.15 18.65
C VAL A 671 8.92 -15.69 19.74
N ASP A 672 10.16 -16.00 19.39
CA ASP A 672 11.18 -16.55 20.29
C ASP A 672 10.65 -17.76 21.08
N SER A 673 10.75 -17.70 22.40
CA SER A 673 10.23 -18.70 23.35
C SER A 673 8.88 -18.29 23.96
N GLN A 674 8.22 -17.25 23.44
CA GLN A 674 6.90 -16.86 23.89
C GLN A 674 5.87 -17.96 23.59
N ARG A 675 4.73 -17.92 24.29
CA ARG A 675 3.62 -18.82 24.01
C ARG A 675 3.11 -18.61 22.58
N PRO A 676 2.82 -19.68 21.82
CA PRO A 676 2.13 -19.56 20.55
C PRO A 676 0.75 -18.95 20.74
N MET A 677 0.44 -17.94 19.92
CA MET A 677 -0.83 -17.23 19.88
C MET A 677 -1.61 -17.68 18.65
N GLU A 678 -2.90 -17.99 18.83
CA GLU A 678 -3.77 -18.48 17.75
C GLU A 678 -4.86 -17.47 17.45
N GLY A 679 -5.36 -17.47 16.21
CA GLY A 679 -6.54 -16.70 15.83
C GLY A 679 -7.20 -17.27 14.59
N ILE A 680 -8.42 -16.82 14.32
CA ILE A 680 -9.25 -17.34 13.23
C ILE A 680 -9.83 -16.16 12.46
N ALA A 681 -9.71 -16.19 11.13
CA ALA A 681 -10.33 -15.20 10.24
C ALA A 681 -11.85 -15.32 10.21
N GLU A 682 -12.52 -14.18 10.11
CA GLU A 682 -13.98 -14.09 10.11
C GLU A 682 -14.61 -14.54 8.77
N GLY A 683 -15.90 -14.84 8.83
CA GLY A 683 -16.70 -15.22 7.66
C GLY A 683 -16.44 -16.64 7.15
N ALA A 684 -16.80 -16.91 5.88
CA ALA A 684 -16.93 -18.27 5.35
C ALA A 684 -15.71 -18.75 4.55
N PHE A 685 -14.89 -17.86 4.00
CA PHE A 685 -13.82 -18.22 3.08
C PHE A 685 -12.55 -18.72 3.80
N THR A 686 -11.93 -19.75 3.26
CA THR A 686 -10.73 -20.40 3.82
C THR A 686 -9.49 -20.19 2.97
N GLN A 687 -9.70 -19.81 1.71
CA GLN A 687 -8.65 -19.53 0.75
C GLN A 687 -8.37 -18.04 0.78
N ILE A 688 -7.09 -17.70 0.76
CA ILE A 688 -6.62 -16.33 0.57
C ILE A 688 -6.06 -16.25 -0.84
N ASN A 689 -6.39 -15.27 -1.66
CA ASN A 689 -5.69 -15.03 -2.92
C ASN A 689 -4.74 -13.84 -2.72
N CYS A 690 -3.47 -14.00 -3.10
CA CYS A 690 -2.53 -12.88 -3.14
C CYS A 690 -1.89 -12.86 -4.52
N SER A 691 -2.33 -11.93 -5.37
CA SER A 691 -1.79 -11.75 -6.72
C SER A 691 -0.62 -10.78 -6.76
N SER A 692 -0.49 -9.91 -5.75
CA SER A 692 0.70 -9.07 -5.58
C SER A 692 1.93 -9.94 -5.28
N PRO A 693 3.14 -9.45 -5.60
CA PRO A 693 4.36 -10.08 -5.10
C PRO A 693 4.44 -9.95 -3.57
N LEU A 694 5.32 -10.76 -2.96
CA LEU A 694 5.63 -10.66 -1.53
C LEU A 694 6.61 -9.51 -1.31
N TYR A 695 6.13 -8.45 -0.65
CA TYR A 695 6.93 -7.32 -0.22
C TYR A 695 7.55 -7.60 1.15
N ILE A 696 8.80 -7.17 1.33
CA ILE A 696 9.63 -7.45 2.51
C ILE A 696 10.25 -6.15 2.99
N GLY A 697 10.09 -5.86 4.28
CA GLY A 697 10.65 -4.69 4.97
C GLY A 697 9.99 -3.35 4.61
N GLY A 698 9.18 -3.29 3.58
CA GLY A 698 8.46 -2.09 3.15
C GLY A 698 7.60 -2.35 1.92
N VAL A 699 6.86 -1.35 1.48
CA VAL A 699 6.05 -1.39 0.24
C VAL A 699 6.33 -0.13 -0.60
N PRO A 700 6.15 -0.16 -1.92
CA PRO A 700 6.37 1.00 -2.77
C PRO A 700 5.42 2.16 -2.45
N GLU A 701 4.16 1.86 -2.13
CA GLU A 701 3.12 2.86 -1.88
C GLU A 701 2.23 2.41 -0.70
N TYR A 702 2.43 2.99 0.47
CA TYR A 702 1.71 2.63 1.70
C TYR A 702 0.20 2.92 1.59
N ASP A 703 -0.18 4.00 0.91
CA ASP A 703 -1.58 4.41 0.74
C ASP A 703 -2.41 3.46 -0.12
N LYS A 704 -1.76 2.59 -0.91
CA LYS A 704 -2.43 1.56 -1.73
C LYS A 704 -2.66 0.24 -0.99
N THR A 705 -2.08 0.08 0.19
CA THR A 705 -2.25 -1.16 0.96
C THR A 705 -3.64 -1.26 1.58
N LYS A 706 -4.10 -2.48 1.88
CA LYS A 706 -5.40 -2.68 2.55
C LYS A 706 -5.35 -2.05 3.95
N ARG A 707 -6.29 -1.14 4.26
CA ARG A 707 -6.32 -0.42 5.54
C ARG A 707 -6.31 -1.34 6.77
N THR A 708 -7.02 -2.47 6.70
CA THR A 708 -7.09 -3.48 7.77
C THR A 708 -5.82 -4.32 7.92
N ALA A 709 -4.92 -4.30 6.94
CA ALA A 709 -3.63 -4.98 7.00
C ALA A 709 -2.62 -4.33 7.95
N GLY A 710 -2.88 -3.11 8.42
CA GLY A 710 -2.01 -2.44 9.40
C GLY A 710 -0.65 -1.98 8.85
N VAL A 711 -0.46 -1.98 7.54
CA VAL A 711 0.79 -1.57 6.88
C VAL A 711 0.87 -0.04 6.82
N LYS A 712 1.47 0.56 7.86
CA LYS A 712 1.53 2.02 8.02
C LYS A 712 2.93 2.60 7.84
N LYS A 713 3.97 1.83 8.16
CA LYS A 713 5.37 2.28 8.17
C LYS A 713 6.28 1.20 7.61
N PRO A 714 7.40 1.57 6.95
CA PRO A 714 8.49 0.64 6.64
C PRO A 714 9.09 0.05 7.91
N PHE A 715 9.63 -1.15 7.79
CA PHE A 715 10.47 -1.75 8.81
C PHE A 715 11.88 -1.15 8.73
N THR A 716 12.42 -0.79 9.90
CA THR A 716 13.82 -0.38 10.05
C THR A 716 14.53 -1.40 10.91
N GLY A 717 15.55 -2.03 10.34
CA GLY A 717 16.26 -3.13 10.96
C GLY A 717 16.81 -4.14 9.96
N ILE A 718 17.21 -5.30 10.46
CA ILE A 718 17.86 -6.35 9.66
C ILE A 718 16.89 -7.52 9.50
N ILE A 719 16.69 -8.01 8.28
CA ILE A 719 16.02 -9.29 8.01
C ILE A 719 17.07 -10.24 7.45
N GLN A 720 17.39 -11.25 8.26
CA GLN A 720 18.52 -12.13 8.00
C GLN A 720 18.09 -13.41 7.30
N LYS A 721 16.92 -13.93 7.66
CA LYS A 721 16.40 -15.20 7.17
C LYS A 721 14.92 -15.06 6.91
N LEU A 722 14.50 -15.52 5.74
CA LEU A 722 13.10 -15.66 5.36
C LEU A 722 12.93 -17.06 4.78
N ILE A 723 12.10 -17.87 5.42
CA ILE A 723 11.66 -19.17 4.93
C ILE A 723 10.16 -19.08 4.69
N LEU A 724 9.71 -19.59 3.55
CA LEU A 724 8.29 -19.79 3.24
C LEU A 724 8.07 -21.26 2.90
N ASN A 725 7.24 -21.95 3.69
CA ASN A 725 6.94 -23.38 3.54
C ASN A 725 8.23 -24.18 3.38
N ASP A 726 9.15 -24.01 4.34
CA ASP A 726 10.45 -24.68 4.41
C ASP A 726 11.43 -24.37 3.27
N ARG A 727 11.05 -23.55 2.28
CA ARG A 727 11.94 -23.04 1.24
C ARG A 727 12.60 -21.76 1.71
N THR A 728 13.94 -21.72 1.70
CA THR A 728 14.66 -20.46 1.96
C THR A 728 14.42 -19.50 0.81
N ILE A 729 14.02 -18.27 1.14
CA ILE A 729 13.77 -17.18 0.20
C ILE A 729 14.96 -16.22 0.28
N PRO A 730 15.95 -16.35 -0.62
CA PRO A 730 17.09 -15.44 -0.62
C PRO A 730 16.66 -14.04 -1.04
N ILE A 731 17.10 -13.03 -0.30
CA ILE A 731 16.96 -11.61 -0.66
C ILE A 731 18.29 -11.17 -1.27
N THR A 732 18.50 -11.50 -2.55
CA THR A 732 19.73 -11.20 -3.31
C THR A 732 19.37 -10.63 -4.68
N THR A 733 20.34 -10.02 -5.35
CA THR A 733 20.15 -9.39 -6.68
C THR A 733 19.66 -10.33 -7.76
N GLY A 734 19.92 -11.64 -7.63
CA GLY A 734 19.46 -12.65 -8.59
C GLY A 734 18.09 -13.27 -8.27
N SER A 735 17.53 -13.01 -7.08
CA SER A 735 16.32 -13.67 -6.58
C SER A 735 15.20 -12.72 -6.17
N ALA A 736 15.52 -11.45 -5.96
CA ALA A 736 14.63 -10.41 -5.50
C ALA A 736 14.81 -9.12 -6.31
N GLY A 737 13.74 -8.36 -6.46
CA GLY A 737 13.81 -6.93 -6.74
C GLY A 737 13.75 -6.14 -5.44
N GLY A 738 13.81 -4.82 -5.54
CA GLY A 738 13.74 -3.95 -4.37
C GLY A 738 14.55 -2.69 -4.57
N VAL A 739 14.43 -1.76 -3.64
CA VAL A 739 15.16 -0.50 -3.65
C VAL A 739 15.76 -0.18 -2.29
N ASN A 740 16.93 0.46 -2.30
CA ASN A 740 17.62 1.03 -1.15
C ASN A 740 17.91 0.07 0.02
N VAL A 741 17.99 -1.23 -0.24
CA VAL A 741 18.38 -2.23 0.76
C VAL A 741 19.91 -2.32 0.82
N ALA A 742 20.49 -2.07 1.99
CA ALA A 742 21.93 -2.12 2.22
C ALA A 742 22.37 -3.43 2.90
N ASN A 743 23.67 -3.61 3.10
CA ASN A 743 24.18 -4.62 4.03
C ASN A 743 24.21 -4.06 5.46
N SER A 744 23.84 -4.89 6.43
CA SER A 744 24.06 -4.59 7.84
C SER A 744 25.55 -4.67 8.20
N VAL A 745 25.95 -4.08 9.34
CA VAL A 745 27.30 -4.29 9.90
C VAL A 745 27.33 -5.66 10.59
N HIS A 746 27.67 -6.70 9.83
CA HIS A 746 27.68 -8.08 10.34
C HIS A 746 28.85 -8.90 9.75
N PRO A 747 29.52 -9.78 10.53
CA PRO A 747 30.67 -10.56 10.06
C PRO A 747 30.43 -11.35 8.77
N CYS A 748 29.23 -11.91 8.57
CA CYS A 748 28.88 -12.62 7.33
C CYS A 748 28.97 -11.76 6.05
N VAL A 749 28.97 -10.43 6.15
CA VAL A 749 29.11 -9.54 4.99
C VAL A 749 30.50 -9.67 4.37
N GLU A 750 31.52 -9.93 5.19
CA GLU A 750 32.91 -10.14 4.73
C GLU A 750 33.12 -11.55 4.14
N SER A 751 32.05 -12.35 4.01
CA SER A 751 32.12 -13.74 3.54
C SER A 751 33.19 -14.58 4.26
N PRO A 752 33.10 -14.68 5.59
CA PRO A 752 34.19 -15.21 6.42
C PRO A 752 34.36 -16.74 6.31
N CYS A 753 33.49 -17.43 5.58
CA CYS A 753 33.56 -18.87 5.37
C CYS A 753 34.38 -19.18 4.11
N ALA A 754 35.53 -19.84 4.29
CA ALA A 754 36.43 -20.23 3.23
C ALA A 754 35.88 -21.39 2.37
N ASN A 755 36.54 -21.66 1.24
CA ASN A 755 36.34 -22.85 0.41
C ASN A 755 34.90 -23.10 -0.05
N GLY A 756 34.11 -22.05 -0.28
CA GLY A 756 32.70 -22.17 -0.67
C GLY A 756 31.76 -22.49 0.50
N GLY A 757 32.22 -22.31 1.74
CA GLY A 757 31.38 -22.40 2.93
C GLY A 757 30.27 -21.35 2.94
N THR A 758 29.12 -21.71 3.50
CA THR A 758 27.97 -20.81 3.57
C THR A 758 27.91 -20.17 4.95
N CYS A 759 27.93 -18.83 5.03
CA CYS A 759 27.87 -18.12 6.30
C CYS A 759 26.44 -18.11 6.85
N ARG A 760 26.29 -18.65 8.06
CA ARG A 760 25.08 -18.59 8.87
C ARG A 760 25.28 -17.58 9.99
N PRO A 761 24.70 -16.39 9.86
CA PRO A 761 24.83 -15.35 10.88
C PRO A 761 24.17 -15.78 12.22
N LYS A 762 24.74 -15.29 13.33
CA LYS A 762 24.30 -15.48 14.72
C LYS A 762 24.29 -14.13 15.43
N TRP A 763 23.85 -14.08 16.69
CA TRP A 763 23.65 -12.84 17.46
C TRP A 763 24.72 -11.77 17.22
N ASP A 764 25.98 -12.08 17.56
CA ASP A 764 27.16 -11.22 17.42
C ASP A 764 28.25 -11.88 16.57
N GLY A 765 27.90 -12.95 15.87
CA GLY A 765 28.86 -13.85 15.26
C GLY A 765 28.29 -14.60 14.07
N TYR A 766 28.91 -15.72 13.74
CA TYR A 766 28.50 -16.54 12.62
C TYR A 766 28.99 -17.97 12.80
N GLU A 767 28.36 -18.87 12.06
CA GLU A 767 28.80 -20.22 11.82
C GLU A 767 28.92 -20.45 10.32
N CYS A 768 29.75 -21.41 9.92
CA CYS A 768 29.87 -21.77 8.52
C CYS A 768 29.31 -23.17 8.29
N ASP A 769 28.50 -23.33 7.24
CA ASP A 769 28.15 -24.65 6.73
C ASP A 769 29.20 -25.07 5.70
N CYS A 770 30.07 -25.99 6.12
CA CYS A 770 31.25 -26.39 5.36
C CYS A 770 30.92 -27.44 4.28
N PRO A 771 31.41 -27.26 3.04
CA PRO A 771 31.30 -28.29 2.00
C PRO A 771 32.04 -29.55 2.37
N LEU A 772 31.69 -30.68 1.75
CA LEU A 772 32.37 -31.95 1.92
C LEU A 772 33.88 -31.80 1.66
N GLY A 773 34.70 -32.34 2.57
CA GLY A 773 36.17 -32.23 2.50
C GLY A 773 36.77 -31.02 3.23
N TYR A 774 35.95 -30.16 3.83
CA TYR A 774 36.41 -29.02 4.64
C TYR A 774 35.74 -28.98 6.02
N ASP A 775 36.50 -28.55 7.03
CA ASP A 775 36.05 -28.38 8.41
C ASP A 775 36.73 -27.14 9.06
N GLY A 776 36.43 -26.89 10.33
CA GLY A 776 36.87 -25.74 11.10
C GLY A 776 35.82 -24.64 11.14
N ARG A 777 35.98 -23.71 12.10
CA ARG A 777 35.05 -22.60 12.35
C ARG A 777 34.70 -21.78 11.09
N HIS A 778 35.62 -21.71 10.13
CA HIS A 778 35.52 -20.95 8.89
C HIS A 778 35.68 -21.82 7.65
N CYS A 779 35.52 -23.15 7.76
CA CYS A 779 35.76 -24.11 6.68
C CYS A 779 37.18 -24.03 6.09
N GLN A 780 38.14 -23.55 6.87
CA GLN A 780 39.50 -23.28 6.44
C GLN A 780 40.40 -24.50 6.44
N LYS A 781 40.01 -25.58 7.13
CA LYS A 781 40.80 -26.80 7.24
C LYS A 781 40.34 -27.78 6.18
N ALA A 782 41.23 -28.17 5.27
CA ALA A 782 40.99 -29.34 4.43
C ALA A 782 41.01 -30.59 5.31
N VAL A 783 40.06 -31.49 5.12
CA VAL A 783 40.05 -32.79 5.78
C VAL A 783 41.06 -33.68 5.06
N THR A 784 42.24 -33.84 5.65
CA THR A 784 43.38 -34.56 5.04
C THR A 784 43.36 -36.07 5.31
N GLU A 785 42.66 -36.50 6.36
CA GLU A 785 42.46 -37.92 6.67
C GLU A 785 41.16 -38.40 6.04
N ALA A 786 41.16 -39.63 5.49
CA ALA A 786 39.94 -40.21 4.95
C ALA A 786 38.88 -40.34 6.06
N ILE A 787 37.70 -39.77 5.85
CA ILE A 787 36.58 -39.91 6.78
C ILE A 787 36.02 -41.33 6.65
N GLU A 788 36.53 -42.26 7.44
CA GLU A 788 36.06 -43.65 7.44
C GLU A 788 34.63 -43.79 7.98
N ILE A 789 34.30 -43.03 9.03
CA ILE A 789 32.98 -43.03 9.67
C ILE A 789 32.50 -41.58 9.78
N PRO A 790 31.48 -41.16 9.00
CA PRO A 790 30.97 -39.80 9.06
C PRO A 790 30.14 -39.52 10.33
N GLN A 791 30.41 -38.38 10.93
CA GLN A 791 29.61 -37.75 11.99
C GLN A 791 28.64 -36.73 11.40
N PHE A 792 27.44 -36.72 11.95
CA PHE A 792 26.36 -35.81 11.62
C PHE A 792 25.96 -35.00 12.85
N ILE A 793 25.76 -33.69 12.67
CA ILE A 793 25.45 -32.75 13.76
C ILE A 793 24.03 -32.19 13.66
N GLY A 794 23.09 -32.98 13.12
CA GLY A 794 21.67 -32.61 12.96
C GLY A 794 21.37 -31.74 11.73
N ARG A 795 22.36 -31.03 11.20
CA ARG A 795 22.28 -30.28 9.93
C ARG A 795 23.22 -30.81 8.85
N SER A 796 23.91 -31.91 9.15
CA SER A 796 24.81 -32.56 8.21
C SER A 796 24.05 -33.46 7.26
N TYR A 797 24.55 -33.63 6.04
CA TYR A 797 24.02 -34.61 5.11
C TYR A 797 25.05 -35.05 4.09
N LEU A 798 24.85 -36.25 3.56
CA LEU A 798 25.52 -36.76 2.36
C LEU A 798 24.45 -37.04 1.30
N THR A 799 24.75 -36.69 0.05
CA THR A 799 23.85 -36.90 -1.10
C THR A 799 24.51 -37.80 -2.13
N TYR A 800 23.71 -38.71 -2.70
CA TYR A 800 24.14 -39.65 -3.73
C TYR A 800 23.16 -39.59 -4.90
N ASP A 801 23.67 -39.37 -6.10
CA ASP A 801 22.92 -39.28 -7.35
C ASP A 801 23.33 -40.35 -8.38
N ASN A 802 24.32 -41.19 -8.03
CA ASN A 802 24.80 -42.26 -8.91
C ASN A 802 23.67 -43.24 -9.25
N ARG A 803 23.44 -43.45 -10.54
CA ARG A 803 22.36 -44.30 -11.07
C ARG A 803 22.35 -45.72 -10.50
N ASP A 804 23.51 -46.30 -10.21
CA ASP A 804 23.63 -47.67 -9.70
C ASP A 804 23.29 -47.77 -8.21
N ILE A 805 23.65 -46.76 -7.41
CA ILE A 805 23.18 -46.59 -6.02
C ILE A 805 21.66 -46.41 -6.04
N LEU A 806 21.17 -45.49 -6.87
CA LEU A 806 19.76 -45.14 -6.98
C LEU A 806 18.90 -46.33 -7.42
N LYS A 807 19.34 -47.18 -8.34
CA LYS A 807 18.56 -48.37 -8.73
C LYS A 807 18.40 -49.40 -7.59
N ARG A 808 19.35 -49.49 -6.67
CA ARG A 808 19.34 -50.48 -5.57
C ARG A 808 18.40 -50.14 -4.42
N VAL A 809 18.02 -48.86 -4.29
CA VAL A 809 17.09 -48.40 -3.25
C VAL A 809 15.67 -48.18 -3.81
N SER A 810 15.49 -48.25 -5.13
CA SER A 810 14.21 -48.11 -5.85
C SER A 810 13.65 -49.43 -6.38
N GLY A 811 12.47 -49.41 -6.99
CA GLY A 811 11.89 -50.57 -7.68
C GLY A 811 10.95 -51.40 -6.80
N SER A 812 10.84 -52.70 -7.04
CA SER A 812 9.91 -53.57 -6.31
C SER A 812 10.46 -54.07 -4.97
N ARG A 813 11.78 -54.08 -4.79
CA ARG A 813 12.43 -54.59 -3.58
C ARG A 813 13.55 -53.67 -3.15
N THR A 814 13.63 -53.42 -1.85
CA THR A 814 14.69 -52.63 -1.22
C THR A 814 15.23 -53.41 -0.03
N ASN A 815 16.55 -53.56 0.07
CA ASN A 815 17.20 -54.07 1.27
C ASN A 815 18.25 -53.05 1.71
N LEU A 816 18.23 -52.70 2.98
CA LEU A 816 19.10 -51.72 3.60
C LEU A 816 19.64 -52.34 4.89
N PHE A 817 20.96 -52.35 5.02
CA PHE A 817 21.64 -52.66 6.26
C PHE A 817 22.54 -51.49 6.64
N MET A 818 22.50 -51.07 7.89
CA MET A 818 23.41 -50.03 8.37
C MET A 818 23.65 -50.16 9.87
N ARG A 819 24.72 -49.54 10.35
CA ARG A 819 24.93 -49.27 11.77
C ARG A 819 24.79 -47.78 12.00
N PHE A 820 24.15 -47.39 13.10
CA PHE A 820 24.11 -46.00 13.53
C PHE A 820 24.32 -45.89 15.04
N LYS A 821 24.82 -44.74 15.49
CA LYS A 821 24.73 -44.29 16.88
C LYS A 821 24.13 -42.90 16.91
N SER A 822 23.27 -42.59 17.88
CA SER A 822 22.63 -41.27 18.03
C SER A 822 22.64 -40.85 19.49
N THR A 823 22.74 -39.54 19.74
CA THR A 823 22.50 -38.93 21.06
C THR A 823 21.19 -38.14 21.11
N ALA A 824 20.51 -37.98 19.97
CA ALA A 824 19.23 -37.29 19.87
C ALA A 824 18.08 -38.29 19.71
N LYS A 825 16.92 -37.97 20.30
CA LYS A 825 15.69 -38.77 20.20
C LYS A 825 14.97 -38.63 18.86
N ASP A 826 15.27 -37.56 18.14
CA ASP A 826 14.68 -37.23 16.83
C ASP A 826 15.80 -36.98 15.82
N GLY A 827 15.60 -37.42 14.58
CA GLY A 827 16.54 -37.16 13.50
C GLY A 827 16.36 -38.06 12.29
N LEU A 828 16.40 -37.47 11.10
CA LEU A 828 16.36 -38.21 9.83
C LEU A 828 17.70 -38.93 9.58
N LEU A 829 17.67 -40.25 9.39
CA LEU A 829 18.85 -41.06 9.09
C LEU A 829 19.04 -41.28 7.58
N LEU A 830 17.95 -41.51 6.86
CA LEU A 830 17.98 -41.77 5.42
C LEU A 830 16.69 -41.27 4.79
N TRP A 831 16.83 -40.56 3.67
CA TRP A 831 15.70 -40.09 2.89
C TRP A 831 15.90 -40.38 1.42
N ARG A 832 14.82 -40.82 0.79
CA ARG A 832 14.67 -40.77 -0.65
C ARG A 832 13.21 -40.57 -1.01
N GLY A 833 12.93 -39.50 -1.73
CA GLY A 833 11.59 -39.17 -2.16
C GLY A 833 11.63 -38.08 -3.23
N ASP A 834 10.48 -37.85 -3.85
CA ASP A 834 10.33 -36.72 -4.77
C ASP A 834 10.32 -35.39 -3.99
N SER A 835 10.78 -34.33 -4.65
CA SER A 835 10.82 -32.98 -4.11
C SER A 835 10.15 -31.98 -5.05
N PRO A 836 9.15 -31.19 -4.59
CA PRO A 836 8.50 -31.25 -3.29
C PRO A 836 7.59 -32.48 -3.15
N MET A 837 7.40 -32.94 -1.90
CA MET A 837 6.61 -34.15 -1.61
C MET A 837 5.11 -33.87 -1.76
N ARG A 838 4.43 -34.62 -2.62
CA ARG A 838 2.97 -34.60 -2.77
C ARG A 838 2.35 -35.68 -1.86
N PRO A 839 1.06 -35.59 -1.48
CA PRO A 839 0.42 -36.58 -0.59
C PRO A 839 0.55 -38.04 -1.08
N ASN A 840 0.61 -38.24 -2.39
CA ASN A 840 0.76 -39.55 -3.03
C ASN A 840 2.15 -39.73 -3.67
N SER A 841 3.14 -38.92 -3.29
CA SER A 841 4.51 -39.11 -3.78
C SER A 841 5.13 -40.37 -3.18
N ASP A 842 5.86 -41.09 -4.02
CA ASP A 842 6.67 -42.22 -3.58
C ASP A 842 7.83 -41.71 -2.73
N PHE A 843 8.03 -42.33 -1.57
CA PHE A 843 9.18 -42.05 -0.73
C PHE A 843 9.57 -43.27 0.08
N LEU A 844 10.78 -43.22 0.62
CA LEU A 844 11.38 -44.17 1.53
C LEU A 844 12.21 -43.39 2.55
N SER A 845 11.96 -43.62 3.83
CA SER A 845 12.68 -42.97 4.91
C SER A 845 13.03 -43.94 6.04
N LEU A 846 14.10 -43.61 6.74
CA LEU A 846 14.48 -44.20 8.02
C LEU A 846 14.88 -43.05 8.94
N GLY A 847 14.33 -43.02 10.15
CA GLY A 847 14.61 -41.93 11.08
C GLY A 847 14.18 -42.25 12.51
N LEU A 848 14.67 -41.45 13.45
CA LEU A 848 14.27 -41.48 14.85
C LEU A 848 13.14 -40.47 15.10
N GLN A 849 12.13 -40.89 15.86
CA GLN A 849 11.06 -40.03 16.36
C GLN A 849 10.69 -40.46 17.77
N ASP A 850 10.75 -39.54 18.73
CA ASP A 850 10.52 -39.80 20.16
C ASP A 850 11.34 -40.99 20.70
N GLY A 851 12.54 -41.21 20.15
CA GLY A 851 13.43 -42.31 20.48
C GLY A 851 13.12 -43.65 19.81
N ALA A 852 11.99 -43.78 19.10
CA ALA A 852 11.66 -44.96 18.31
C ALA A 852 12.30 -44.89 16.91
N LEU A 853 12.72 -46.04 16.37
CA LEU A 853 13.22 -46.11 14.99
C LEU A 853 12.06 -46.46 14.04
N ILE A 854 11.86 -45.62 13.03
CA ILE A 854 10.76 -45.72 12.08
C ILE A 854 11.32 -45.94 10.68
N PHE A 855 10.91 -47.04 10.05
CA PHE A 855 11.08 -47.27 8.61
C PHE A 855 9.77 -46.99 7.90
N SER A 856 9.74 -45.95 7.07
CA SER A 856 8.54 -45.47 6.40
C SER A 856 8.68 -45.48 4.89
N TYR A 857 7.58 -45.76 4.18
CA TYR A 857 7.55 -45.67 2.72
C TYR A 857 6.13 -45.47 2.18
N ASN A 858 6.04 -44.81 1.03
CA ASN A 858 4.82 -44.68 0.24
C ASN A 858 5.09 -45.14 -1.19
N LEU A 859 4.14 -45.85 -1.78
CA LEU A 859 4.18 -46.39 -3.14
C LEU A 859 3.08 -45.78 -4.03
N GLY A 860 2.55 -44.61 -3.64
CA GLY A 860 1.51 -43.88 -4.35
C GLY A 860 0.07 -44.17 -3.90
N SER A 861 -0.11 -45.05 -2.91
CA SER A 861 -1.43 -45.46 -2.39
C SER A 861 -1.59 -45.26 -0.87
N GLY A 862 -0.62 -44.63 -0.22
CA GLY A 862 -0.61 -44.35 1.22
C GLY A 862 0.63 -44.91 1.93
N VAL A 863 0.91 -44.35 3.10
CA VAL A 863 2.15 -44.56 3.87
C VAL A 863 2.09 -45.86 4.68
N ALA A 864 3.20 -46.61 4.69
CA ALA A 864 3.47 -47.67 5.65
C ALA A 864 4.52 -47.19 6.67
N ASN A 865 4.25 -47.38 7.96
CA ASN A 865 5.22 -47.12 9.03
C ASN A 865 5.52 -48.43 9.76
N VAL A 866 6.78 -48.84 9.77
CA VAL A 866 7.28 -49.97 10.57
C VAL A 866 8.09 -49.40 11.72
N VAL A 867 7.54 -49.46 12.92
CA VAL A 867 8.12 -48.84 14.12
C VAL A 867 8.72 -49.90 15.03
N VAL A 868 9.94 -49.64 15.52
CA VAL A 868 10.57 -50.39 16.60
C VAL A 868 10.84 -49.40 17.74
N ASN A 869 10.30 -49.68 18.92
CA ASN A 869 10.55 -48.87 20.12
C ASN A 869 11.79 -49.41 20.86
N GLY A 870 12.65 -48.53 21.32
CA GLY A 870 13.87 -48.88 22.04
C GLY A 870 14.65 -47.65 22.50
N THR A 871 15.81 -47.86 23.11
CA THR A 871 16.71 -46.78 23.55
C THR A 871 17.78 -46.53 22.48
N PHE A 872 17.38 -45.93 21.36
CA PHE A 872 18.28 -45.74 20.21
C PHE A 872 19.04 -44.39 20.19
N SER A 873 18.86 -43.61 21.24
CA SER A 873 19.50 -42.30 21.47
C SER A 873 20.53 -42.35 22.62
N ASP A 874 21.05 -43.54 22.91
CA ASP A 874 21.93 -43.83 24.06
C ASP A 874 23.44 -43.63 23.75
N GLY A 875 23.76 -43.16 22.55
CA GLY A 875 25.13 -42.98 22.07
C GLY A 875 25.84 -44.27 21.66
N LYS A 876 25.18 -45.44 21.70
CA LYS A 876 25.78 -46.73 21.32
C LYS A 876 25.45 -47.12 19.89
N TRP A 877 26.22 -48.08 19.37
CA TRP A 877 26.02 -48.61 18.02
C TRP A 877 24.86 -49.60 17.98
N HIS A 878 23.89 -49.32 17.11
CA HIS A 878 22.77 -50.20 16.78
C HIS A 878 22.91 -50.74 15.35
N ARG A 879 22.54 -52.00 15.15
CA ARG A 879 22.48 -52.66 13.84
C ARG A 879 21.05 -52.63 13.32
N VAL A 880 20.85 -52.07 12.14
CA VAL A 880 19.54 -51.94 11.50
C VAL A 880 19.50 -52.72 10.21
N LYS A 881 18.42 -53.47 10.02
CA LYS A 881 18.07 -54.09 8.75
C LYS A 881 16.64 -53.72 8.37
N ALA A 882 16.50 -52.94 7.31
CA ALA A 882 15.22 -52.56 6.73
C ALA A 882 15.05 -53.24 5.37
N VAL A 883 13.94 -53.95 5.19
CA VAL A 883 13.63 -54.71 3.97
C VAL A 883 12.24 -54.35 3.51
N ARG A 884 12.08 -54.06 2.21
CA ARG A 884 10.79 -53.89 1.56
C ARG A 884 10.71 -54.84 0.37
N ASP A 885 9.61 -55.59 0.27
CA ASP A 885 9.26 -56.41 -0.88
C ASP A 885 7.83 -56.12 -1.29
N GLY A 886 7.70 -55.38 -2.40
CA GLY A 886 6.44 -54.79 -2.83
C GLY A 886 5.87 -53.88 -1.75
N GLN A 887 4.70 -54.24 -1.25
CA GLN A 887 3.99 -53.53 -0.20
C GLN A 887 4.48 -53.85 1.21
N SER A 888 5.12 -55.02 1.39
CA SER A 888 5.48 -55.52 2.71
C SER A 888 6.84 -54.99 3.12
N GLY A 889 6.91 -54.43 4.32
CA GLY A 889 8.11 -53.88 4.94
C GLY A 889 8.45 -54.67 6.20
N LYS A 890 9.74 -54.78 6.49
CA LYS A 890 10.28 -55.43 7.68
C LYS A 890 11.44 -54.61 8.22
N LEU A 891 11.39 -54.24 9.49
CA LEU A 891 12.45 -53.55 10.21
C LEU A 891 12.96 -54.45 11.33
N THR A 892 14.27 -54.62 11.44
CA THR A 892 14.93 -55.36 12.52
C THR A 892 16.02 -54.47 13.09
N VAL A 893 16.03 -54.31 14.41
CA VAL A 893 17.02 -53.49 15.13
C VAL A 893 17.60 -54.32 16.26
N ASP A 894 18.91 -54.52 16.25
CA ASP A 894 19.63 -55.39 17.18
C ASP A 894 18.88 -56.71 17.44
N ASP A 895 18.60 -57.01 18.72
CA ASP A 895 17.90 -58.21 19.16
C ASP A 895 16.44 -57.91 19.59
N TYR A 896 15.88 -56.75 19.23
CA TYR A 896 14.49 -56.35 19.55
C TYR A 896 13.43 -57.10 18.74
N GLY A 897 13.85 -58.05 17.90
CA GLY A 897 12.99 -58.80 16.99
C GLY A 897 12.58 -58.00 15.77
N ALA A 898 12.01 -58.70 14.78
CA ALA A 898 11.57 -58.06 13.56
C ALA A 898 10.13 -57.57 13.65
N LYS A 899 9.90 -56.33 13.23
CA LYS A 899 8.57 -55.76 13.03
C LYS A 899 8.27 -55.69 11.54
N THR A 900 7.01 -55.89 11.19
CA THR A 900 6.55 -55.85 9.81
C THR A 900 5.40 -54.85 9.67
N GLY A 901 5.29 -54.27 8.49
CA GLY A 901 4.17 -53.41 8.10
C GLY A 901 3.86 -53.59 6.63
N ARG A 902 2.75 -53.03 6.18
CA ARG A 902 2.33 -53.14 4.78
C ARG A 902 1.71 -51.84 4.31
N SER A 903 2.11 -51.37 3.13
CA SER A 903 1.48 -50.19 2.52
C SER A 903 0.10 -50.53 1.98
N PRO A 904 -0.89 -49.62 2.11
CA PRO A 904 -2.21 -49.78 1.54
C PRO A 904 -2.21 -49.78 0.00
N GLY A 905 -3.32 -50.23 -0.60
CA GLY A 905 -3.53 -50.23 -2.05
C GLY A 905 -3.02 -51.47 -2.78
N LYS A 906 -2.69 -51.32 -4.08
CA LYS A 906 -2.20 -52.40 -4.97
C LYS A 906 -0.81 -52.14 -5.57
N MET A 907 -0.30 -50.92 -5.43
CA MET A 907 1.01 -50.54 -5.96
C MET A 907 2.13 -51.24 -5.18
N ARG A 908 3.17 -51.69 -5.89
CA ARG A 908 4.31 -52.46 -5.34
C ARG A 908 5.66 -51.83 -5.66
N GLN A 909 5.69 -50.88 -6.58
CA GLN A 909 6.91 -50.33 -7.13
C GLN A 909 7.16 -48.94 -6.53
N LEU A 910 8.40 -48.71 -6.10
CA LEU A 910 8.87 -47.43 -5.61
C LEU A 910 9.52 -46.67 -6.79
N ASN A 911 8.82 -45.66 -7.30
CA ASN A 911 9.20 -44.85 -8.46
C ASN A 911 9.63 -43.46 -7.98
N ILE A 912 10.94 -43.29 -7.74
CA ILE A 912 11.50 -42.03 -7.23
C ILE A 912 12.62 -41.58 -8.16
N ASN A 913 12.60 -40.31 -8.54
CA ASN A 913 13.63 -39.70 -9.37
C ASN A 913 14.64 -38.86 -8.58
N GLY A 914 14.36 -38.59 -7.29
CA GLY A 914 15.25 -37.85 -6.39
C GLY A 914 16.50 -38.61 -5.91
N PRO A 915 17.54 -37.88 -5.44
CA PRO A 915 18.75 -38.46 -4.89
C PRO A 915 18.50 -39.18 -3.56
N LEU A 916 19.48 -39.98 -3.14
CA LEU A 916 19.51 -40.59 -1.82
C LEU A 916 20.23 -39.64 -0.86
N TYR A 917 19.64 -39.41 0.30
CA TYR A 917 20.25 -38.64 1.39
C TYR A 917 20.52 -39.52 2.60
N VAL A 918 21.65 -39.29 3.27
CA VAL A 918 22.04 -39.96 4.51
C VAL A 918 22.42 -38.94 5.59
N GLY A 919 21.93 -39.18 6.80
CA GLY A 919 22.15 -38.40 8.03
C GLY A 919 21.36 -37.09 8.14
N GLY A 920 20.68 -36.69 7.07
CA GLY A 920 19.89 -35.46 7.00
C GLY A 920 19.71 -35.08 5.54
N MET A 921 19.20 -33.89 5.27
CA MET A 921 19.15 -33.31 3.94
C MET A 921 18.96 -31.80 4.05
N LYS A 922 19.05 -31.07 2.94
CA LYS A 922 18.60 -29.67 2.90
C LYS A 922 17.08 -29.62 3.11
N GLU A 923 16.59 -28.64 3.88
CA GLU A 923 15.16 -28.36 4.07
C GLU A 923 14.33 -29.58 4.56
N ILE A 924 14.82 -30.33 5.56
CA ILE A 924 14.26 -31.62 6.03
C ILE A 924 12.74 -31.58 6.25
N ALA A 925 12.23 -30.54 6.91
CA ALA A 925 10.81 -30.40 7.17
C ALA A 925 9.98 -30.32 5.87
N LEU A 926 10.48 -29.64 4.83
CA LEU A 926 9.84 -29.54 3.51
C LEU A 926 9.66 -30.92 2.89
N HIS A 927 10.75 -31.67 2.85
CA HIS A 927 10.82 -32.89 2.08
C HIS A 927 10.17 -34.06 2.79
N THR A 928 10.11 -34.02 4.12
CA THR A 928 9.54 -35.09 4.94
C THR A 928 8.10 -34.80 5.37
N ASN A 929 7.49 -33.70 4.88
CA ASN A 929 6.19 -33.21 5.35
C ASN A 929 6.14 -33.11 6.89
N ARG A 930 7.18 -32.53 7.47
CA ARG A 930 7.40 -32.35 8.91
C ARG A 930 7.45 -33.63 9.74
N GLN A 931 7.60 -34.80 9.11
CA GLN A 931 7.87 -36.03 9.84
C GLN A 931 9.19 -35.91 10.62
N TYR A 932 10.16 -35.17 10.07
CA TYR A 932 11.42 -34.85 10.72
C TYR A 932 11.71 -33.35 10.60
N ILE A 933 12.21 -32.74 11.67
CA ILE A 933 12.58 -31.31 11.71
C ILE A 933 14.11 -31.15 11.59
N GLY A 934 14.87 -32.16 12.01
CA GLY A 934 16.33 -32.21 11.98
C GLY A 934 16.86 -33.53 11.42
N GLY A 935 18.15 -33.52 11.08
CA GLY A 935 18.91 -34.70 10.69
C GLY A 935 19.42 -35.46 11.92
N LEU A 936 20.15 -36.52 11.66
CA LEU A 936 20.85 -37.31 12.67
C LEU A 936 21.88 -36.45 13.43
N VAL A 937 21.87 -36.54 14.75
CA VAL A 937 22.97 -36.12 15.63
C VAL A 937 23.68 -37.39 16.11
N GLY A 938 24.75 -37.78 15.43
CA GLY A 938 25.34 -39.11 15.61
C GLY A 938 26.24 -39.55 14.47
N CYS A 939 26.36 -40.85 14.26
CA CYS A 939 27.22 -41.42 13.21
C CYS A 939 26.56 -42.58 12.48
N VAL A 940 26.96 -42.77 11.22
CA VAL A 940 26.52 -43.90 10.39
C VAL A 940 27.74 -44.67 9.91
N SER A 941 27.68 -46.00 9.94
CA SER A 941 28.71 -46.86 9.35
C SER A 941 28.10 -48.09 8.69
N HIS A 942 28.89 -48.76 7.84
CA HIS A 942 28.53 -50.05 7.22
C HIS A 942 27.18 -50.03 6.49
N LEU A 943 26.91 -48.99 5.68
CA LEU A 943 25.69 -48.90 4.88
C LEU A 943 25.80 -49.83 3.66
N THR A 944 25.01 -50.90 3.66
CA THR A 944 24.90 -51.86 2.55
C THR A 944 23.54 -51.72 1.90
N LEU A 945 23.53 -51.56 0.58
CA LEU A 945 22.32 -51.50 -0.25
C LEU A 945 22.12 -52.83 -0.98
N SER A 946 20.88 -53.26 -1.13
CA SER A 946 20.56 -54.61 -1.61
C SER A 946 21.15 -55.69 -0.67
N THR A 947 22.02 -56.58 -1.15
CA THR A 947 22.61 -57.66 -0.36
C THR A 947 24.13 -57.70 -0.41
N ASP A 948 24.72 -56.91 -1.30
CA ASP A 948 26.08 -57.09 -1.80
C ASP A 948 26.81 -55.77 -2.09
N TYR A 949 26.12 -54.63 -2.09
CA TYR A 949 26.73 -53.34 -2.38
C TYR A 949 27.03 -52.57 -1.11
N HIS A 950 28.29 -52.58 -0.68
CA HIS A 950 28.78 -51.73 0.40
C HIS A 950 29.01 -50.32 -0.13
N LEU A 951 28.28 -49.34 0.41
CA LEU A 951 28.40 -47.94 0.03
C LEU A 951 29.53 -47.27 0.82
N ALA A 952 30.53 -46.74 0.12
CA ALA A 952 31.58 -45.93 0.74
C ALA A 952 31.01 -44.54 1.03
N LEU A 953 30.52 -44.32 2.27
CA LEU A 953 29.68 -43.16 2.60
C LEU A 953 30.24 -41.81 2.13
N VAL A 954 31.54 -41.57 2.28
CA VAL A 954 32.13 -40.28 1.91
C VAL A 954 32.67 -40.29 0.47
N GLU A 955 33.31 -41.38 0.03
CA GLU A 955 33.93 -41.47 -1.31
C GLU A 955 32.90 -41.58 -2.44
N ASP A 956 31.77 -42.25 -2.20
CA ASP A 956 30.69 -42.41 -3.19
C ASP A 956 29.70 -41.23 -3.17
N ALA A 957 29.81 -40.30 -2.21
CA ALA A 957 28.92 -39.16 -2.11
C ALA A 957 29.19 -38.13 -3.22
N ALA A 958 28.12 -37.66 -3.85
CA ALA A 958 28.20 -36.61 -4.86
C ALA A 958 28.43 -35.23 -4.23
N ASP A 959 27.86 -35.00 -3.04
CA ASP A 959 28.03 -33.76 -2.26
C ASP A 959 27.72 -34.04 -0.77
N GLY A 960 28.05 -33.10 0.09
CA GLY A 960 27.73 -33.15 1.52
C GLY A 960 27.99 -31.84 2.24
N LYS A 961 27.39 -31.72 3.43
CA LYS A 961 27.58 -30.56 4.32
C LYS A 961 27.88 -30.99 5.74
N ASN A 962 28.84 -30.29 6.37
CA ASN A 962 29.18 -30.41 7.78
C ASN A 962 29.50 -31.86 8.20
N ILE A 963 30.28 -32.57 7.38
CA ILE A 963 30.64 -33.98 7.62
C ILE A 963 32.02 -34.05 8.25
N ASN A 964 32.05 -34.55 9.49
CA ASN A 964 33.27 -34.69 10.28
C ASN A 964 33.58 -36.17 10.55
N THR A 965 34.76 -36.46 11.09
CA THR A 965 35.12 -37.83 11.51
C THR A 965 34.45 -38.17 12.84
N CYS A 966 33.71 -39.26 12.86
CA CYS A 966 33.10 -39.78 14.07
C CYS A 966 34.18 -40.35 15.01
N SER A 967 34.42 -39.69 16.14
CA SER A 967 35.24 -40.26 17.21
C SER A 967 34.53 -41.46 17.84
N ASN A 968 35.31 -42.52 18.15
CA ASN A 968 34.81 -43.78 18.71
C ASN A 968 33.92 -43.56 19.94
#